data_AF-A0A3D3JT15-F1
#
_entry.id   AF-A0A3D3JT15-F1
#
_cell.length_a   1.000
_cell.length_b   1.000
_cell.length_c   1.000
_cell.angle_alpha   90.00
_cell.angle_beta   90.00
_cell.angle_gamma   90.00
#
_symmetry.space_group_name_H-M   'P 1'
#
loop_
_entity.id
_entity.type
_entity.pdbx_description
1 polymer ?
#
loop_
_entity_poly.entity_id
_entity_poly.type
_entity_poly.pdbx_seq_one_letter_code
_entity_poly.pdbx_strand_id
1 'polypeptide(L)'
;MDVESKPDFAMRNIWIDGRWLISNENRQIHKQWTLRVGFSKHSLNAGIETMYPTPGDGYLAHPLQPKEYAEKHPEWYSMDESGVRDIEPERSSSFAMLCLSNEEMAAEYIKNVGEAFEGKRKIGNVSDLGVGISPPDGAPYCYCEKCKASSENFNYPRYVHKTMQTEEVCRFINKVAAAFPDKQVGVAAYSLRDIAPQGVKLLPNVSVMQAPISCCVIHPNDDPTCWRRQEFIKNLVQWVKLTPHVWLYDYTQGMLVSQFEPERDVTNFSINAPIYKKIGIKGFGRQGSNAMMATWIGYYTSAKLMWDVDADIEELKKDFYNTFFGAEAGPHVQAWWDACEAKQFESRLHVHESWLLVHLYTADFTRSIRKHVEAARQAEMTDQQRERFEIFELIAEHFEKSTQMDEAVKNLDYEKAAARAGRMLEIRTKLNEISEFLIGKSAQTQEWEMFTLGRKLKYEKLAARLNGGSGKLVVTLPLETKFKRDLFNVGITSEWYENDFNDGDWGSKSTYLTWDSQDEPEDAVGHDYDGYGWYRFTVDIANEFKGEAISLFCGGAINEAWVWVNGEYVGHREHVIWWMGKNEIDFDVSEFVRPGKNTIAIRIWNDVEIGGMLNRGFLWSPNKVETAPVPIDEK
;
A
#
# COMPACT_ATOMS: atom_id res chain seq x y z
N MET A 1 22.19 39.63 4.27
CA MET A 1 22.15 38.49 3.33
C MET A 1 21.42 38.98 2.12
N ASP A 2 22.11 39.04 0.98
CA ASP A 2 21.44 39.23 -0.31
C ASP A 2 20.77 37.89 -0.65
N VAL A 3 19.44 37.89 -0.73
CA VAL A 3 18.65 36.68 -0.99
C VAL A 3 18.42 36.59 -2.49
N GLU A 4 19.14 35.69 -3.16
CA GLU A 4 19.08 35.52 -4.62
C GLU A 4 17.86 34.70 -5.07
N SER A 5 17.35 33.80 -4.22
CA SER A 5 16.11 33.04 -4.47
C SER A 5 15.50 32.52 -3.17
N LYS A 6 14.23 32.08 -3.23
CA LYS A 6 13.51 31.46 -2.11
C LYS A 6 12.79 30.21 -2.60
N PRO A 7 12.72 29.15 -1.78
CA PRO A 7 11.98 27.95 -2.14
C PRO A 7 10.47 28.18 -2.11
N ASP A 8 9.76 27.54 -3.03
CA ASP A 8 8.30 27.56 -3.10
C ASP A 8 7.60 26.86 -1.93
N PHE A 9 8.22 25.80 -1.39
CA PHE A 9 7.74 25.14 -0.18
C PHE A 9 8.71 25.35 0.99
N ALA A 10 8.17 25.70 2.15
CA ALA A 10 8.97 25.88 3.36
C ALA A 10 9.49 24.54 3.91
N MET A 11 8.66 23.50 3.84
CA MET A 11 8.98 22.14 4.25
C MET A 11 9.35 21.29 3.02
N ARG A 12 10.59 20.81 2.98
CA ARG A 12 11.11 20.00 1.87
C ARG A 12 11.90 18.84 2.47
N ASN A 13 11.25 17.97 3.22
CA ASN A 13 11.90 16.89 3.94
C ASN A 13 11.72 15.57 3.20
N ILE A 14 12.77 14.76 3.19
CA ILE A 14 12.71 13.34 2.81
C ILE A 14 13.61 12.55 3.76
N TRP A 15 13.17 11.37 4.17
CA TRP A 15 13.97 10.49 5.02
C TRP A 15 13.91 9.05 4.57
N ILE A 16 14.99 8.29 4.75
CA ILE A 16 15.01 6.89 4.36
C ILE A 16 14.49 6.02 5.50
N ASP A 17 13.39 5.33 5.20
CA ASP A 17 12.76 4.33 6.04
C ASP A 17 13.74 3.24 6.51
N GLY A 18 13.68 2.96 7.81
CA GLY A 18 14.45 1.91 8.46
C GLY A 18 14.11 0.51 7.94
N ARG A 19 12.89 0.29 7.41
CA ARG A 19 12.46 -1.00 6.84
C ARG A 19 13.42 -1.52 5.77
N TRP A 20 14.11 -0.64 5.05
CA TRP A 20 15.00 -1.02 3.95
C TRP A 20 16.46 -1.22 4.35
N LEU A 21 16.84 -0.89 5.59
CA LEU A 21 18.20 -0.95 6.13
C LEU A 21 19.23 -0.19 5.27
N ILE A 22 19.80 0.86 5.86
CA ILE A 22 20.92 1.61 5.31
C ILE A 22 21.93 1.84 6.43
N SER A 23 23.21 1.62 6.14
CA SER A 23 24.31 1.81 7.08
C SER A 23 24.39 3.23 7.62
N ASN A 24 24.94 3.41 8.82
CA ASN A 24 25.08 4.73 9.44
C ASN A 24 25.92 5.68 8.57
N GLU A 25 26.97 5.18 7.92
CA GLU A 25 27.81 5.95 7.00
C GLU A 25 26.99 6.46 5.80
N ASN A 26 26.26 5.57 5.12
CA ASN A 26 25.43 5.96 3.99
C ASN A 26 24.24 6.85 4.40
N ARG A 27 23.72 6.72 5.63
CA ARG A 27 22.77 7.71 6.17
C ARG A 27 23.38 9.11 6.24
N GLN A 28 24.64 9.25 6.62
CA GLN A 28 25.30 10.56 6.65
C GLN A 28 25.56 11.10 5.23
N ILE A 29 25.96 10.25 4.29
CA ILE A 29 26.13 10.63 2.88
C ILE A 29 24.78 11.10 2.30
N HIS A 30 23.70 10.35 2.51
CA HIS A 30 22.36 10.75 2.10
C HIS A 30 21.97 12.11 2.68
N LYS A 31 22.18 12.31 3.98
CA LYS A 31 21.92 13.59 4.65
C LYS A 31 22.65 14.75 3.97
N GLN A 32 23.95 14.62 3.71
CA GLN A 32 24.73 15.64 3.01
C GLN A 32 24.24 15.87 1.57
N TRP A 33 23.89 14.80 0.86
CA TRP A 33 23.32 14.90 -0.48
C TRP A 33 21.99 15.65 -0.48
N THR A 34 21.08 15.35 0.46
CA THR A 34 19.77 16.03 0.53
C THR A 34 19.91 17.54 0.71
N LEU A 35 20.86 17.98 1.54
CA LEU A 35 21.16 19.40 1.73
C LEU A 35 21.69 20.06 0.45
N ARG A 36 22.55 19.35 -0.31
CA ARG A 36 23.13 19.88 -1.56
C ARG A 36 22.10 20.03 -2.67
N VAL A 37 21.10 19.16 -2.72
CA VAL A 37 20.12 19.17 -3.83
C VAL A 37 18.92 20.09 -3.58
N GLY A 38 18.72 20.56 -2.35
CA GLY A 38 17.73 21.60 -2.02
C GLY A 38 16.68 21.23 -0.97
N PHE A 39 16.73 20.01 -0.40
CA PHE A 39 15.88 19.64 0.73
C PHE A 39 16.23 20.47 1.97
N SER A 40 15.26 20.70 2.86
CA SER A 40 15.46 21.48 4.07
C SER A 40 16.29 20.71 5.11
N LYS A 41 17.02 21.43 5.98
CA LYS A 41 17.79 20.86 7.12
C LYS A 41 17.00 19.89 8.01
N HIS A 42 15.68 19.97 7.97
CA HIS A 42 14.76 19.11 8.69
C HIS A 42 14.67 17.68 8.10
N SER A 43 15.27 17.43 6.92
CA SER A 43 15.52 16.10 6.36
C SER A 43 16.54 15.29 7.16
N LEU A 44 17.31 15.94 8.04
CA LEU A 44 18.44 15.33 8.73
C LEU A 44 18.02 14.37 9.85
N ASN A 45 16.84 14.54 10.46
CA ASN A 45 16.31 13.69 11.55
C ASN A 45 14.78 13.63 11.48
N ALA A 46 14.23 13.13 10.35
CA ALA A 46 12.78 13.03 10.22
C ALA A 46 12.16 12.26 11.39
N GLY A 47 11.22 12.93 12.06
CA GLY A 47 10.60 12.50 13.30
C GLY A 47 10.70 13.53 14.43
N ILE A 48 11.73 14.40 14.47
CA ILE A 48 12.00 15.21 15.68
C ILE A 48 11.94 16.72 15.46
N GLU A 49 12.37 17.26 14.31
CA GLU A 49 12.34 18.71 14.07
C GLU A 49 11.81 19.03 12.68
N THR A 50 10.53 19.42 12.58
CA THR A 50 9.97 20.06 11.37
C THR A 50 9.51 21.49 11.69
N MET A 51 8.85 22.16 10.75
CA MET A 51 8.18 23.45 11.03
C MET A 51 7.05 23.31 12.06
N TYR A 52 6.51 22.09 12.24
CA TYR A 52 5.45 21.74 13.17
C TYR A 52 5.86 20.54 14.06
N PRO A 53 5.25 20.35 15.23
CA PRO A 53 5.41 19.10 15.97
C PRO A 53 4.82 17.94 15.17
N THR A 54 5.62 16.90 14.92
CA THR A 54 5.21 15.75 14.10
C THR A 54 4.23 14.85 14.87
N PRO A 55 3.00 14.65 14.37
CA PRO A 55 2.07 13.67 14.94
C PRO A 55 2.40 12.27 14.44
N GLY A 56 3.45 11.65 14.99
CA GLY A 56 3.87 10.30 14.64
C GLY A 56 2.89 9.21 15.11
N ASP A 57 3.01 8.03 14.52
CA ASP A 57 2.06 6.93 14.69
C ASP A 57 1.90 6.52 16.16
N GLY A 58 0.64 6.52 16.63
CA GLY A 58 0.31 6.14 18.00
C GLY A 58 0.74 7.13 19.09
N TYR A 59 1.11 8.37 18.75
CA TYR A 59 1.57 9.33 19.77
C TYR A 59 0.48 9.79 20.74
N LEU A 60 -0.79 9.46 20.48
CA LEU A 60 -1.94 9.84 21.31
C LEU A 60 -1.80 9.40 22.78
N ALA A 61 -1.32 8.20 23.10
CA ALA A 61 -1.26 7.76 24.50
C ALA A 61 0.12 7.99 25.16
N HIS A 62 1.05 8.68 24.51
CA HIS A 62 2.38 8.92 25.07
C HIS A 62 2.35 9.68 26.41
N PRO A 63 1.50 10.70 26.61
CA PRO A 63 1.34 11.34 27.92
C PRO A 63 0.61 10.49 28.96
N LEU A 64 -0.04 9.39 28.57
CA LEU A 64 -0.86 8.54 29.43
C LEU A 64 -0.50 7.07 29.22
N GLN A 65 0.72 6.69 29.64
CA GLN A 65 1.25 5.35 29.45
C GLN A 65 0.33 4.29 30.09
N PRO A 66 -0.07 3.23 29.35
CA PRO A 66 -0.95 2.17 29.88
C PRO A 66 -0.48 1.62 31.22
N LYS A 67 0.81 1.39 31.37
CA LYS A 67 1.45 0.90 32.61
C LYS A 67 1.19 1.77 33.85
N GLU A 68 0.98 3.07 33.67
CA GLU A 68 0.80 4.01 34.77
C GLU A 68 -0.68 4.23 35.12
N TYR A 69 -1.55 4.19 34.10
CA TYR A 69 -2.92 4.69 34.18
C TYR A 69 -4.01 3.63 33.89
N ALA A 70 -3.77 2.61 33.07
CA ALA A 70 -4.83 1.72 32.56
C ALA A 70 -5.57 0.94 33.65
N GLU A 71 -4.87 0.43 34.66
CA GLU A 71 -5.51 -0.29 35.78
C GLU A 71 -6.29 0.64 36.72
N LYS A 72 -5.83 1.89 36.88
CA LYS A 72 -6.41 2.88 37.82
C LYS A 72 -7.58 3.61 37.21
N HIS A 73 -7.53 3.80 35.89
CA HIS A 73 -8.47 4.59 35.11
C HIS A 73 -8.87 3.84 33.83
N PRO A 74 -9.51 2.66 33.95
CA PRO A 74 -9.92 1.86 32.79
C PRO A 74 -10.84 2.64 31.84
N GLU A 75 -11.61 3.60 32.34
CA GLU A 75 -12.50 4.47 31.58
C GLU A 75 -11.80 5.54 30.72
N TRP A 76 -10.47 5.69 30.86
CA TRP A 76 -9.66 6.59 30.03
C TRP A 76 -9.23 5.93 28.72
N TYR A 77 -9.28 4.62 28.64
CA TYR A 77 -8.90 3.84 27.46
C TYR A 77 -10.12 3.47 26.61
N SER A 78 -9.88 3.18 25.34
CA SER A 78 -10.95 2.91 24.38
C SER A 78 -11.76 1.66 24.76
N MET A 79 -13.04 1.66 24.37
CA MET A 79 -13.93 0.51 24.49
C MET A 79 -14.10 -0.13 23.13
N ASP A 80 -14.04 -1.45 23.02
CA ASP A 80 -14.30 -2.18 21.79
C ASP A 80 -15.81 -2.37 21.50
N GLU A 81 -16.14 -3.03 20.39
CA GLU A 81 -17.51 -3.33 19.97
C GLU A 81 -18.28 -4.18 20.99
N SER A 82 -17.59 -5.05 21.71
CA SER A 82 -18.17 -5.94 22.71
C SER A 82 -18.46 -5.22 24.05
N GLY A 83 -17.99 -3.98 24.19
CA GLY A 83 -18.12 -3.19 25.40
C GLY A 83 -16.95 -3.33 26.38
N VAL A 84 -15.85 -3.99 25.97
CA VAL A 84 -14.67 -4.21 26.81
C VAL A 84 -13.66 -3.08 26.62
N ARG A 85 -13.05 -2.61 27.73
CA ARG A 85 -12.02 -1.56 27.71
C ARG A 85 -10.64 -2.16 27.44
N ASP A 86 -9.87 -1.52 26.57
CA ASP A 86 -8.49 -1.91 26.25
C ASP A 86 -7.52 -1.41 27.33
N ILE A 87 -7.32 -2.21 28.39
CA ILE A 87 -6.61 -1.80 29.62
C ILE A 87 -5.32 -2.59 29.87
N GLU A 88 -4.70 -3.13 28.83
CA GLU A 88 -3.49 -3.94 28.94
C GLU A 88 -2.28 -3.09 29.42
N PRO A 89 -1.75 -3.28 30.64
CA PRO A 89 -0.77 -2.35 31.21
C PRO A 89 0.59 -2.38 30.51
N GLU A 90 0.99 -3.54 29.99
CA GLU A 90 2.28 -3.70 29.29
C GLU A 90 2.18 -3.37 27.79
N ARG A 91 1.00 -2.96 27.30
CA ARG A 91 0.84 -2.46 25.94
C ARG A 91 1.67 -1.20 25.75
N SER A 92 2.41 -1.15 24.65
CA SER A 92 3.08 0.08 24.24
C SER A 92 2.03 1.18 24.03
N SER A 93 2.30 2.39 24.54
CA SER A 93 1.42 3.54 24.33
C SER A 93 1.18 3.85 22.85
N SER A 94 2.12 3.49 21.96
CA SER A 94 1.91 3.62 20.51
C SER A 94 0.78 2.76 19.94
N PHE A 95 0.28 1.77 20.68
CA PHE A 95 -0.85 0.92 20.26
C PHE A 95 -2.09 1.11 21.14
N ALA A 96 -2.07 2.05 22.08
CA ALA A 96 -3.19 2.30 22.98
C ALA A 96 -4.08 3.44 22.46
N MET A 97 -5.37 3.15 22.27
CA MET A 97 -6.37 4.16 21.93
C MET A 97 -7.05 4.70 23.19
N LEU A 98 -7.24 6.01 23.27
CA LEU A 98 -7.86 6.69 24.42
C LEU A 98 -9.35 6.97 24.19
N CYS A 99 -10.10 7.09 25.28
CA CYS A 99 -11.49 7.53 25.28
C CYS A 99 -11.57 9.07 25.21
N LEU A 100 -11.58 9.64 24.00
CA LEU A 100 -11.49 11.09 23.77
C LEU A 100 -12.64 11.94 24.35
N SER A 101 -13.74 11.29 24.73
CA SER A 101 -14.89 11.92 25.39
C SER A 101 -14.77 12.00 26.92
N ASN A 102 -13.71 11.44 27.51
CA ASN A 102 -13.48 11.48 28.95
C ASN A 102 -12.77 12.79 29.36
N GLU A 103 -13.43 13.60 30.18
CA GLU A 103 -12.92 14.91 30.61
C GLU A 103 -11.77 14.82 31.64
N GLU A 104 -11.78 13.81 32.52
CA GLU A 104 -10.70 13.61 33.50
C GLU A 104 -9.42 13.17 32.80
N MET A 105 -9.55 12.25 31.83
CA MET A 105 -8.46 11.84 30.93
C MET A 105 -7.87 13.06 30.21
N ALA A 106 -8.72 13.89 29.61
CA ALA A 106 -8.25 15.07 28.88
C ALA A 106 -7.52 16.08 29.79
N ALA A 107 -8.00 16.26 31.03
CA ALA A 107 -7.34 17.13 32.01
C ALA A 107 -5.95 16.59 32.42
N GLU A 108 -5.82 15.29 32.70
CA GLU A 108 -4.54 14.68 33.04
C GLU A 108 -3.58 14.66 31.84
N TYR A 109 -4.09 14.43 30.62
CA TYR A 109 -3.33 14.55 29.39
C TYR A 109 -2.70 15.95 29.25
N ILE A 110 -3.53 17.00 29.39
CA ILE A 110 -3.08 18.40 29.32
C ILE A 110 -2.05 18.67 30.42
N LYS A 111 -2.27 18.22 31.65
CA LYS A 111 -1.30 18.36 32.74
C LYS A 111 0.05 17.74 32.39
N ASN A 112 0.07 16.49 31.91
CA ASN A 112 1.31 15.79 31.59
C ASN A 112 2.07 16.44 30.42
N VAL A 113 1.36 16.96 29.42
CA VAL A 113 1.95 17.76 28.33
C VAL A 113 2.53 19.08 28.86
N GLY A 114 1.83 19.76 29.77
CA GLY A 114 2.32 20.98 30.43
C GLY A 114 3.60 20.73 31.24
N GLU A 115 3.64 19.66 32.03
CA GLU A 115 4.84 19.22 32.76
C GLU A 115 6.02 18.94 31.81
N ALA A 116 5.73 18.44 30.60
CA ALA A 116 6.76 18.19 29.59
C ALA A 116 7.31 19.49 28.98
N PHE A 117 6.46 20.49 28.70
CA PHE A 117 6.91 21.81 28.27
C PHE A 117 7.75 22.52 29.34
N GLU A 118 7.49 22.26 30.61
CA GLU A 118 8.26 22.79 31.75
C GLU A 118 9.55 22.00 32.02
N GLY A 119 9.81 20.92 31.27
CA GLY A 119 10.97 20.04 31.46
C GLY A 119 10.91 19.15 32.71
N LYS A 120 9.74 19.07 33.37
CA LYS A 120 9.51 18.20 34.54
C LYS A 120 9.31 16.74 34.16
N ARG A 121 8.86 16.49 32.93
CA ARG A 121 8.64 15.15 32.37
C ARG A 121 9.19 15.08 30.96
N LYS A 122 9.71 13.91 30.55
CA LYS A 122 10.11 13.68 29.16
C LYS A 122 9.02 12.86 28.46
N ILE A 123 8.44 13.41 27.40
CA ILE A 123 7.46 12.73 26.55
C ILE A 123 7.95 12.83 25.10
N GLY A 124 8.00 11.70 24.38
CA GLY A 124 8.65 11.62 23.07
C GLY A 124 8.03 12.48 21.97
N ASN A 125 6.75 12.83 22.10
CA ASN A 125 6.00 13.64 21.12
C ASN A 125 5.86 15.11 21.50
N VAL A 126 6.57 15.58 22.54
CA VAL A 126 6.57 16.97 23.01
C VAL A 126 7.94 17.62 22.74
N SER A 127 7.92 18.82 22.16
CA SER A 127 9.09 19.63 21.84
C SER A 127 8.84 21.11 22.16
N ASP A 128 9.86 21.95 22.03
CA ASP A 128 9.73 23.40 22.25
C ASP A 128 8.65 24.05 21.36
N LEU A 129 8.45 23.51 20.15
CA LEU A 129 7.44 23.95 19.18
C LEU A 129 6.01 23.59 19.61
N GLY A 130 5.83 22.49 20.35
CA GLY A 130 4.53 21.97 20.70
C GLY A 130 4.45 20.45 20.80
N VAL A 131 3.24 19.91 20.62
CA VAL A 131 2.94 18.48 20.77
C VAL A 131 2.29 17.90 19.51
N GLY A 132 2.74 16.71 19.10
CA GLY A 132 2.16 15.96 17.97
C GLY A 132 1.26 14.83 18.45
N ILE A 133 0.05 14.72 17.92
CA ILE A 133 -1.00 13.80 18.37
C ILE A 133 -1.53 13.01 17.17
N SER A 134 -1.41 11.68 17.23
CA SER A 134 -1.99 10.76 16.25
C SER A 134 -2.54 9.54 16.99
N PRO A 135 -3.79 9.13 16.73
CA PRO A 135 -4.28 7.82 17.13
C PRO A 135 -3.35 6.68 16.65
N PRO A 136 -3.43 5.48 17.24
CA PRO A 136 -2.68 4.32 16.75
C PRO A 136 -3.05 3.95 15.29
N ASP A 137 -2.12 3.25 14.64
CA ASP A 137 -2.29 2.74 13.28
C ASP A 137 -3.49 1.80 13.13
N GLY A 138 -3.96 1.69 11.89
CA GLY A 138 -5.15 0.93 11.53
C GLY A 138 -6.41 1.77 11.66
N ALA A 139 -7.46 1.16 12.19
CA ALA A 139 -8.78 1.78 12.36
C ALA A 139 -9.31 1.67 13.81
N PRO A 140 -8.48 1.97 14.84
CA PRO A 140 -8.90 1.88 16.23
C PRO A 140 -9.86 3.03 16.57
N TYR A 141 -10.89 2.72 17.35
CA TYR A 141 -11.75 3.74 17.91
C TYR A 141 -12.49 3.31 19.18
N CYS A 142 -13.00 4.29 19.92
CA CYS A 142 -13.75 4.05 21.15
C CYS A 142 -15.26 3.94 20.88
N TYR A 143 -15.85 2.79 21.20
CA TYR A 143 -17.26 2.49 20.95
C TYR A 143 -18.22 2.96 22.05
N CYS A 144 -17.73 3.74 23.02
CA CYS A 144 -18.58 4.26 24.10
C CYS A 144 -19.61 5.24 23.56
N GLU A 145 -20.77 5.34 24.23
CA GLU A 145 -21.90 6.17 23.77
C GLU A 145 -21.49 7.63 23.54
N LYS A 146 -20.63 8.19 24.39
CA LYS A 146 -20.17 9.58 24.27
C LYS A 146 -19.23 9.81 23.10
N CYS A 147 -18.31 8.88 22.80
CA CYS A 147 -17.45 8.97 21.62
C CYS A 147 -18.29 8.82 20.34
N LYS A 148 -19.17 7.82 20.28
CA LYS A 148 -20.12 7.65 19.16
C LYS A 148 -21.01 8.87 18.94
N ALA A 149 -21.48 9.53 20.00
CA ALA A 149 -22.23 10.78 19.86
C ALA A 149 -21.34 11.92 19.35
N SER A 150 -20.08 12.00 19.81
CA SER A 150 -19.13 13.04 19.41
C SER A 150 -18.66 12.94 17.95
N SER A 151 -18.78 11.77 17.31
CA SER A 151 -18.53 11.63 15.87
C SER A 151 -19.64 12.26 15.02
N GLU A 152 -20.76 12.67 15.64
CA GLU A 152 -21.96 13.23 15.00
C GLU A 152 -22.58 12.31 13.92
N ASN A 153 -22.13 11.04 13.85
CA ASN A 153 -22.58 10.03 12.90
C ASN A 153 -22.55 10.48 11.42
N PHE A 154 -21.55 11.27 11.02
CA PHE A 154 -21.35 11.60 9.60
C PHE A 154 -21.05 10.34 8.79
N ASN A 155 -21.91 10.04 7.80
CA ASN A 155 -21.67 8.98 6.84
C ASN A 155 -20.78 9.50 5.69
N TYR A 156 -19.50 9.66 5.99
CA TYR A 156 -18.50 10.05 5.01
C TYR A 156 -18.28 8.97 3.94
N PRO A 157 -17.71 9.33 2.77
CA PRO A 157 -17.15 8.36 1.84
C PRO A 157 -16.23 7.38 2.57
N ARG A 158 -16.39 6.09 2.27
CA ARG A 158 -15.54 5.04 2.84
C ARG A 158 -14.31 4.88 1.96
N TYR A 159 -13.16 5.28 2.47
CA TYR A 159 -11.84 4.86 1.94
C TYR A 159 -11.19 3.81 2.85
N VAL A 160 -11.79 3.56 4.01
CA VAL A 160 -11.40 2.55 4.98
C VAL A 160 -12.69 1.90 5.50
N HIS A 161 -12.64 0.60 5.79
CA HIS A 161 -13.77 -0.26 6.19
C HIS A 161 -14.49 0.10 7.51
N LYS A 162 -14.25 1.27 8.12
CA LYS A 162 -14.84 1.69 9.40
C LYS A 162 -15.28 3.16 9.40
N THR A 163 -16.09 3.52 10.40
CA THR A 163 -16.62 4.87 10.60
C THR A 163 -15.50 5.89 10.82
N MET A 164 -15.60 7.03 10.14
CA MET A 164 -14.69 8.16 10.35
C MET A 164 -14.89 8.79 11.75
N GLN A 165 -13.83 9.40 12.24
CA GLN A 165 -13.58 9.82 13.62
C GLN A 165 -13.00 11.24 13.70
N THR A 166 -13.01 12.00 12.59
CA THR A 166 -12.31 13.28 12.54
C THR A 166 -12.86 14.28 13.55
N GLU A 167 -14.18 14.31 13.74
CA GLU A 167 -14.87 15.23 14.65
C GLU A 167 -14.37 15.09 16.09
N GLU A 168 -14.50 13.90 16.68
CA GLU A 168 -14.11 13.63 18.05
C GLU A 168 -12.60 13.85 18.28
N VAL A 169 -11.76 13.47 17.31
CA VAL A 169 -10.33 13.74 17.36
C VAL A 169 -10.07 15.25 17.36
N CYS A 170 -10.64 15.99 16.41
CA CYS A 170 -10.43 17.44 16.33
C CYS A 170 -11.01 18.19 17.54
N ARG A 171 -12.12 17.72 18.15
CA ARG A 171 -12.62 18.29 19.42
C ARG A 171 -11.61 18.10 20.55
N PHE A 172 -11.00 16.92 20.66
CA PHE A 172 -9.95 16.67 21.63
C PHE A 172 -8.70 17.54 21.36
N ILE A 173 -8.26 17.63 20.11
CA ILE A 173 -7.14 18.49 19.70
C ILE A 173 -7.39 19.95 20.10
N ASN A 174 -8.60 20.47 19.90
CA ASN A 174 -8.95 21.83 20.32
C ASN A 174 -8.84 22.05 21.83
N LYS A 175 -9.14 21.04 22.67
CA LYS A 175 -8.95 21.14 24.12
C LYS A 175 -7.48 21.32 24.47
N VAL A 176 -6.60 20.52 23.85
CA VAL A 176 -5.15 20.62 24.05
C VAL A 176 -4.61 21.96 23.52
N ALA A 177 -5.04 22.36 22.32
CA ALA A 177 -4.62 23.61 21.70
C ALA A 177 -5.06 24.85 22.48
N ALA A 178 -6.24 24.82 23.11
CA ALA A 178 -6.73 25.89 23.97
C ALA A 178 -5.90 26.04 25.26
N ALA A 179 -5.37 24.93 25.80
CA ALA A 179 -4.56 24.94 27.01
C ALA A 179 -3.15 25.53 26.79
N PHE A 180 -2.65 25.49 25.54
CA PHE A 180 -1.30 25.94 25.18
C PHE A 180 -1.32 26.87 23.95
N PRO A 181 -1.88 28.09 24.06
CA PRO A 181 -2.09 28.98 22.90
C PRO A 181 -0.79 29.48 22.24
N ASP A 182 0.34 29.40 22.93
CA ASP A 182 1.68 29.75 22.42
C ASP A 182 2.42 28.56 21.78
N LYS A 183 1.85 27.35 21.85
CA LYS A 183 2.40 26.11 21.29
C LYS A 183 1.58 25.63 20.10
N GLN A 184 2.22 24.93 19.18
CA GLN A 184 1.54 24.23 18.09
C GLN A 184 0.99 22.88 18.58
N VAL A 185 -0.19 22.49 18.09
CA VAL A 185 -0.72 21.14 18.28
C VAL A 185 -0.88 20.49 16.90
N GLY A 186 -0.02 19.52 16.62
CA GLY A 186 -0.04 18.76 15.38
C GLY A 186 -1.03 17.60 15.48
N VAL A 187 -1.89 17.45 14.48
CA VAL A 187 -2.76 16.27 14.33
C VAL A 187 -2.48 15.59 12.99
N ALA A 188 -2.41 14.27 13.00
CA ALA A 188 -2.35 13.51 11.77
C ALA A 188 -3.77 13.35 11.18
N ALA A 189 -3.91 13.46 9.88
CA ALA A 189 -5.13 13.18 9.13
C ALA A 189 -4.82 12.04 8.12
N TYR A 190 -5.27 10.84 8.47
CA TYR A 190 -5.00 9.56 7.79
C TYR A 190 -6.04 8.52 8.25
N SER A 191 -6.35 7.47 7.47
CA SER A 191 -7.30 6.42 7.90
C SER A 191 -8.66 7.02 8.34
N LEU A 192 -9.18 6.64 9.51
CA LEU A 192 -10.49 7.08 10.03
C LEU A 192 -10.57 8.58 10.34
N ARG A 193 -9.54 9.37 10.05
CA ARG A 193 -9.58 10.83 10.24
C ARG A 193 -8.91 11.57 9.09
N ASP A 194 -9.00 10.97 7.91
CA ASP A 194 -8.50 11.53 6.66
C ASP A 194 -9.33 12.74 6.19
N ILE A 195 -10.65 12.66 6.32
CA ILE A 195 -11.57 13.69 5.80
C ILE A 195 -11.72 14.84 6.80
N ALA A 196 -11.59 16.09 6.32
CA ALA A 196 -11.72 17.29 7.15
C ALA A 196 -13.07 17.34 7.90
N PRO A 197 -13.08 17.72 9.19
CA PRO A 197 -14.29 17.67 10.01
C PRO A 197 -15.31 18.71 9.55
N GLN A 198 -16.58 18.34 9.53
CA GLN A 198 -17.67 19.28 9.22
C GLN A 198 -18.19 19.99 10.48
N GLY A 199 -18.15 19.32 11.63
CA GLY A 199 -18.71 19.80 12.91
C GLY A 199 -17.75 20.55 13.83
N VAL A 200 -16.49 20.78 13.41
CA VAL A 200 -15.43 21.31 14.27
C VAL A 200 -14.65 22.43 13.57
N LYS A 201 -14.58 23.60 14.21
CA LYS A 201 -13.66 24.68 13.82
C LYS A 201 -12.34 24.51 14.57
N LEU A 202 -11.23 24.39 13.85
CA LEU A 202 -9.91 24.28 14.47
C LEU A 202 -9.46 25.62 15.09
N LEU A 203 -8.66 25.52 16.17
CA LEU A 203 -8.00 26.69 16.74
C LEU A 203 -6.77 27.12 15.91
N PRO A 204 -6.36 28.41 15.97
CA PRO A 204 -5.32 28.95 15.10
C PRO A 204 -3.94 28.27 15.24
N ASN A 205 -3.65 27.64 16.37
CA ASN A 205 -2.40 26.95 16.66
C ASN A 205 -2.46 25.43 16.37
N VAL A 206 -3.49 24.97 15.65
CA VAL A 206 -3.58 23.58 15.19
C VAL A 206 -2.93 23.44 13.81
N SER A 207 -2.03 22.46 13.68
CA SER A 207 -1.40 22.05 12.43
C SER A 207 -1.84 20.65 12.03
N VAL A 208 -1.93 20.39 10.72
CA VAL A 208 -2.44 19.14 10.16
C VAL A 208 -1.37 18.51 9.28
N MET A 209 -1.01 17.28 9.59
CA MET A 209 -0.22 16.40 8.73
C MET A 209 -1.16 15.47 7.98
N GLN A 210 -1.41 15.73 6.70
CA GLN A 210 -2.28 14.89 5.87
C GLN A 210 -1.45 13.79 5.19
N ALA A 211 -1.83 12.52 5.36
CA ALA A 211 -1.16 11.37 4.76
C ALA A 211 -2.10 10.66 3.76
N PRO A 212 -1.86 10.77 2.44
CA PRO A 212 -2.76 10.27 1.40
C PRO A 212 -2.60 8.76 1.13
N ILE A 213 -2.75 7.93 2.18
CA ILE A 213 -2.50 6.48 2.11
C ILE A 213 -3.45 5.79 1.12
N SER A 214 -4.73 6.15 1.12
CA SER A 214 -5.76 5.60 0.22
C SER A 214 -5.79 6.29 -1.14
N CYS A 215 -4.82 7.16 -1.46
CA CYS A 215 -4.80 7.86 -2.75
C CYS A 215 -4.16 7.00 -3.85
N CYS A 216 -4.59 7.19 -5.09
CA CYS A 216 -3.90 6.62 -6.25
C CYS A 216 -2.49 7.22 -6.36
N VAL A 217 -1.46 6.41 -6.62
CA VAL A 217 -0.08 6.89 -6.83
C VAL A 217 0.37 6.87 -8.29
N ILE A 218 -0.48 6.34 -9.18
CA ILE A 218 -0.22 6.21 -10.62
C ILE A 218 -0.56 7.51 -11.36
N HIS A 219 -1.70 8.12 -11.05
CA HIS A 219 -2.21 9.30 -11.76
C HIS A 219 -1.83 10.61 -11.05
N PRO A 220 -1.67 11.72 -11.79
CA PRO A 220 -1.48 13.05 -11.23
C PRO A 220 -2.78 13.63 -10.65
N ASN A 221 -2.64 14.73 -9.91
CA ASN A 221 -3.71 15.40 -9.17
C ASN A 221 -4.74 16.14 -10.06
N ASP A 222 -4.42 16.37 -11.33
CA ASP A 222 -5.31 17.01 -12.30
C ASP A 222 -5.97 16.01 -13.26
N ASP A 223 -5.77 14.71 -13.06
CA ASP A 223 -6.38 13.69 -13.90
C ASP A 223 -7.92 13.69 -13.75
N PRO A 224 -8.68 14.01 -14.82
CA PRO A 224 -10.13 14.06 -14.76
C PRO A 224 -10.78 12.68 -14.57
N THR A 225 -10.03 11.59 -14.81
CA THR A 225 -10.48 10.20 -14.74
C THR A 225 -10.03 9.48 -13.47
N CYS A 226 -9.39 10.18 -12.53
CA CYS A 226 -8.97 9.59 -11.25
C CYS A 226 -9.74 10.20 -10.08
N TRP A 227 -10.85 9.57 -9.71
CA TRP A 227 -11.71 10.03 -8.62
C TRP A 227 -10.93 10.17 -7.30
N ARG A 228 -10.05 9.21 -6.97
CA ARG A 228 -9.23 9.25 -5.74
C ARG A 228 -8.39 10.51 -5.64
N ARG A 229 -7.76 10.93 -6.74
CA ARG A 229 -6.93 12.13 -6.80
C ARG A 229 -7.78 13.39 -6.66
N GLN A 230 -8.92 13.44 -7.35
CA GLN A 230 -9.81 14.58 -7.26
C GLN A 230 -10.41 14.74 -5.86
N GLU A 231 -10.85 13.66 -5.24
CA GLU A 231 -11.41 13.68 -3.89
C GLU A 231 -10.35 14.02 -2.85
N PHE A 232 -9.14 13.48 -2.97
CA PHE A 232 -8.01 13.89 -2.15
C PHE A 232 -7.74 15.39 -2.24
N ILE A 233 -7.70 15.97 -3.45
CA ILE A 233 -7.47 17.41 -3.64
C ILE A 233 -8.62 18.25 -3.06
N LYS A 234 -9.88 17.83 -3.26
CA LYS A 234 -11.05 18.49 -2.66
C LYS A 234 -10.96 18.46 -1.13
N ASN A 235 -10.54 17.34 -0.54
CA ASN A 235 -10.36 17.19 0.90
C ASN A 235 -9.20 18.04 1.42
N LEU A 236 -8.06 18.06 0.73
CA LEU A 236 -6.90 18.88 1.10
C LEU A 236 -7.24 20.38 1.11
N VAL A 237 -8.02 20.85 0.13
CA VAL A 237 -8.53 22.23 0.09
C VAL A 237 -9.45 22.51 1.28
N GLN A 238 -10.25 21.54 1.74
CA GLN A 238 -11.07 21.71 2.95
C GLN A 238 -10.20 21.85 4.21
N TRP A 239 -9.16 21.02 4.37
CA TRP A 239 -8.21 21.17 5.48
C TRP A 239 -7.54 22.55 5.50
N VAL A 240 -7.09 23.05 4.36
CA VAL A 240 -6.44 24.38 4.26
C VAL A 240 -7.41 25.53 4.59
N LYS A 241 -8.71 25.37 4.35
CA LYS A 241 -9.73 26.34 4.79
C LYS A 241 -9.86 26.39 6.32
N LEU A 242 -9.60 25.28 7.01
CA LEU A 242 -9.68 25.20 8.47
C LEU A 242 -8.43 25.76 9.16
N THR A 243 -7.25 25.56 8.58
CA THR A 243 -5.99 26.08 9.11
C THR A 243 -4.98 26.32 8.00
N PRO A 244 -4.16 27.39 8.06
CA PRO A 244 -3.06 27.56 7.12
C PRO A 244 -1.90 26.58 7.39
N HIS A 245 -1.93 25.81 8.49
CA HIS A 245 -0.83 24.97 8.96
C HIS A 245 -0.94 23.52 8.46
N VAL A 246 -1.14 23.32 7.15
CA VAL A 246 -1.27 21.99 6.53
C VAL A 246 0.00 21.61 5.79
N TRP A 247 0.47 20.37 5.96
CA TRP A 247 1.59 19.79 5.23
C TRP A 247 1.32 18.31 4.91
N LEU A 248 2.01 17.79 3.90
CA LEU A 248 1.82 16.42 3.42
C LEU A 248 2.89 15.47 3.96
N TYR A 249 2.43 14.32 4.45
CA TYR A 249 3.25 13.14 4.65
C TYR A 249 2.98 12.19 3.50
N ASP A 250 3.79 12.22 2.44
CA ASP A 250 3.66 11.36 1.28
C ASP A 250 4.81 10.34 1.20
N TYR A 251 4.68 9.36 0.31
CA TYR A 251 5.63 8.26 0.17
C TYR A 251 6.45 8.41 -1.10
N THR A 252 7.72 7.99 -1.03
CA THR A 252 8.61 7.88 -2.18
C THR A 252 9.56 6.71 -1.96
N GLN A 253 9.45 5.58 -2.63
CA GLN A 253 8.54 5.24 -3.72
C GLN A 253 7.07 5.34 -3.31
N GLY A 254 6.19 5.64 -4.28
CA GLY A 254 4.76 5.82 -4.07
C GLY A 254 4.05 4.48 -3.81
N MET A 255 4.53 3.38 -4.38
CA MET A 255 3.98 2.04 -4.13
C MET A 255 4.42 1.53 -2.75
N LEU A 256 3.45 1.33 -1.86
CA LEU A 256 3.73 0.97 -0.47
C LEU A 256 4.39 -0.41 -0.35
N VAL A 257 3.91 -1.39 -1.14
CA VAL A 257 4.54 -2.67 -1.39
C VAL A 257 4.86 -2.80 -2.89
N SER A 258 6.14 -3.01 -3.16
CA SER A 258 6.71 -2.96 -4.50
C SER A 258 7.66 -4.14 -4.73
N GLN A 259 7.71 -4.66 -5.95
CA GLN A 259 8.82 -5.50 -6.41
C GLN A 259 9.98 -4.67 -6.96
N PHE A 260 10.01 -3.36 -6.75
CA PHE A 260 10.95 -2.41 -7.33
C PHE A 260 10.76 -2.21 -8.83
N GLU A 261 9.51 -2.29 -9.29
CA GLU A 261 9.14 -1.88 -10.64
C GLU A 261 9.32 -0.35 -10.79
N PRO A 262 9.68 0.14 -11.99
CA PRO A 262 9.78 1.58 -12.26
C PRO A 262 8.49 2.33 -11.92
N GLU A 263 8.60 3.46 -11.24
CA GLU A 263 7.46 4.29 -10.85
C GLU A 263 7.36 5.61 -11.61
N ARG A 264 6.16 6.20 -11.64
CA ARG A 264 5.84 7.50 -12.25
C ARG A 264 5.99 8.71 -11.32
N ASP A 265 6.82 8.64 -10.27
CA ASP A 265 6.93 9.75 -9.30
C ASP A 265 7.42 11.06 -9.97
N VAL A 266 8.33 10.98 -10.95
CA VAL A 266 8.89 12.17 -11.63
C VAL A 266 7.81 12.97 -12.36
N THR A 267 7.09 12.34 -13.30
CA THR A 267 6.04 13.03 -14.06
C THR A 267 4.83 13.37 -13.18
N ASN A 268 4.47 12.53 -12.21
CA ASN A 268 3.39 12.88 -11.29
C ASN A 268 3.75 14.11 -10.45
N PHE A 269 4.95 14.15 -9.88
CA PHE A 269 5.33 15.25 -9.00
C PHE A 269 5.53 16.58 -9.74
N SER A 270 5.97 16.56 -11.01
CA SER A 270 6.05 17.76 -11.85
C SER A 270 4.69 18.43 -12.08
N ILE A 271 3.62 17.65 -12.15
CA ILE A 271 2.25 18.14 -12.26
C ILE A 271 1.68 18.52 -10.88
N ASN A 272 1.95 17.68 -9.88
CA ASN A 272 1.37 17.82 -8.55
C ASN A 272 1.93 19.00 -7.76
N ALA A 273 3.23 19.31 -7.88
CA ALA A 273 3.88 20.36 -7.10
C ALA A 273 3.28 21.75 -7.36
N PRO A 274 3.07 22.22 -8.61
CA PRO A 274 2.34 23.47 -8.88
C PRO A 274 0.93 23.52 -8.27
N ILE A 275 0.20 22.40 -8.31
CA ILE A 275 -1.15 22.29 -7.74
C ILE A 275 -1.10 22.46 -6.22
N TYR A 276 -0.16 21.79 -5.54
CA TYR A 276 0.02 21.92 -4.10
C TYR A 276 0.45 23.33 -3.67
N LYS A 277 1.33 23.99 -4.44
CA LYS A 277 1.71 25.39 -4.20
C LYS A 277 0.49 26.30 -4.28
N LYS A 278 -0.36 26.11 -5.29
CA LYS A 278 -1.62 26.88 -5.46
C LYS A 278 -2.61 26.64 -4.33
N ILE A 279 -2.70 25.41 -3.80
CA ILE A 279 -3.55 25.09 -2.64
C ILE A 279 -3.03 25.77 -1.38
N GLY A 280 -1.72 25.96 -1.24
CA GLY A 280 -1.12 26.72 -0.14
C GLY A 280 -0.65 25.86 1.04
N ILE A 281 -0.35 24.57 0.81
CA ILE A 281 0.29 23.73 1.82
C ILE A 281 1.69 24.23 2.15
N LYS A 282 2.21 23.88 3.33
CA LYS A 282 3.54 24.31 3.80
C LYS A 282 4.69 23.50 3.20
N GLY A 283 4.37 22.35 2.62
CA GLY A 283 5.30 21.45 1.95
C GLY A 283 5.17 20.02 2.46
N PHE A 284 6.30 19.33 2.54
CA PHE A 284 6.34 17.88 2.60
C PHE A 284 7.27 17.33 3.69
N GLY A 285 6.84 16.23 4.31
CA GLY A 285 7.69 15.26 4.97
C GLY A 285 7.56 13.91 4.28
N ARG A 286 8.32 13.71 3.20
CA ARG A 286 8.24 12.49 2.39
C ARG A 286 8.92 11.32 3.11
N GLN A 287 8.26 10.17 3.18
CA GLN A 287 8.87 8.90 3.57
C GLN A 287 9.53 8.26 2.37
N GLY A 288 10.85 8.40 2.32
CA GLY A 288 11.78 7.76 1.40
C GLY A 288 11.97 6.26 1.68
N SER A 289 12.30 5.48 0.67
CA SER A 289 12.83 4.10 0.79
C SER A 289 14.27 4.00 0.28
N ASN A 290 15.05 3.03 0.76
CA ASN A 290 16.37 2.73 0.16
C ASN A 290 16.16 1.87 -1.09
N ALA A 291 15.56 2.50 -2.11
CA ALA A 291 14.96 1.86 -3.27
C ALA A 291 15.26 2.63 -4.56
N MET A 292 16.48 3.19 -4.69
CA MET A 292 16.82 4.04 -5.84
C MET A 292 16.74 3.30 -7.18
N MET A 293 16.81 1.96 -7.19
CA MET A 293 16.55 1.19 -8.40
C MET A 293 15.13 1.36 -8.96
N ALA A 294 14.16 1.75 -8.14
CA ALA A 294 12.77 1.98 -8.54
C ALA A 294 12.44 3.48 -8.63
N THR A 295 12.93 4.29 -7.68
CA THR A 295 12.66 5.73 -7.65
C THR A 295 13.58 6.53 -8.57
N TRP A 296 14.76 5.99 -8.91
CA TRP A 296 15.76 6.58 -9.80
C TRP A 296 16.05 8.06 -9.50
N ILE A 297 15.58 8.98 -10.35
CA ILE A 297 15.76 10.43 -10.20
C ILE A 297 14.62 11.14 -9.46
N GLY A 298 13.64 10.40 -8.94
CA GLY A 298 12.46 10.94 -8.24
C GLY A 298 12.83 11.85 -7.06
N TYR A 299 13.82 11.46 -6.25
CA TYR A 299 14.28 12.31 -5.14
C TYR A 299 14.94 13.60 -5.62
N TYR A 300 15.76 13.52 -6.67
CA TYR A 300 16.45 14.69 -7.22
C TYR A 300 15.46 15.69 -7.81
N THR A 301 14.59 15.21 -8.69
CA THR A 301 13.55 16.05 -9.35
C THR A 301 12.58 16.64 -8.33
N SER A 302 12.17 15.87 -7.32
CA SER A 302 11.34 16.38 -6.23
C SER A 302 12.00 17.49 -5.43
N ALA A 303 13.31 17.39 -5.17
CA ALA A 303 14.05 18.47 -4.50
C ALA A 303 14.03 19.77 -5.30
N LYS A 304 14.18 19.67 -6.63
CA LYS A 304 14.14 20.82 -7.55
C LYS A 304 12.75 21.42 -7.62
N LEU A 305 11.72 20.61 -7.81
CA LEU A 305 10.33 21.06 -7.87
C LEU A 305 9.82 21.64 -6.55
N MET A 306 10.31 21.16 -5.42
CA MET A 306 9.96 21.76 -4.13
C MET A 306 10.66 23.10 -3.87
N TRP A 307 11.77 23.36 -4.57
CA TRP A 307 12.45 24.65 -4.56
C TRP A 307 11.78 25.62 -5.54
N ASP A 308 11.50 25.17 -6.75
CA ASP A 308 10.88 25.92 -7.83
C ASP A 308 9.93 25.02 -8.61
N VAL A 309 8.63 25.22 -8.45
CA VAL A 309 7.61 24.39 -9.12
C VAL A 309 7.58 24.61 -10.63
N ASP A 310 8.19 25.69 -11.12
CA ASP A 310 8.25 26.03 -12.55
C ASP A 310 9.55 25.50 -13.20
N ALA A 311 10.36 24.71 -12.48
CA ALA A 311 11.58 24.10 -13.00
C ALA A 311 11.30 23.18 -14.21
N ASP A 312 12.12 23.31 -15.27
CA ASP A 312 11.98 22.49 -16.48
C ASP A 312 12.47 21.06 -16.24
N ILE A 313 11.50 20.14 -16.12
CA ILE A 313 11.78 18.73 -15.81
C ILE A 313 12.42 17.99 -16.98
N GLU A 314 12.11 18.36 -18.22
CA GLU A 314 12.72 17.72 -19.39
C GLU A 314 14.17 18.17 -19.55
N GLU A 315 14.50 19.42 -19.23
CA GLU A 315 15.89 19.88 -19.16
C GLU A 315 16.66 19.17 -18.03
N LEU A 316 16.07 19.04 -16.84
CA LEU A 316 16.69 18.34 -15.71
C LEU A 316 16.94 16.86 -16.01
N LYS A 317 15.99 16.17 -16.66
CA LYS A 317 16.15 14.79 -17.13
C LYS A 317 17.28 14.71 -18.14
N LYS A 318 17.23 15.54 -19.19
CA LYS A 318 18.25 15.56 -20.24
C LYS A 318 19.66 15.78 -19.69
N ASP A 319 19.83 16.76 -18.80
CA ASP A 319 21.12 17.03 -18.14
C ASP A 319 21.60 15.82 -17.34
N PHE A 320 20.70 15.25 -16.51
CA PHE A 320 21.04 14.07 -15.71
C PHE A 320 21.47 12.89 -16.57
N TYR A 321 20.63 12.46 -17.53
CA TYR A 321 20.90 11.26 -18.31
C TYR A 321 22.14 11.42 -19.21
N ASN A 322 22.35 12.59 -19.81
CA ASN A 322 23.55 12.85 -20.62
C ASN A 322 24.82 12.92 -19.75
N THR A 323 24.75 13.51 -18.55
CA THR A 323 25.88 13.55 -17.63
C THR A 323 26.20 12.15 -17.09
N PHE A 324 25.17 11.37 -16.76
CA PHE A 324 25.34 10.08 -16.11
C PHE A 324 25.82 8.99 -17.09
N PHE A 325 25.25 8.95 -18.29
CA PHE A 325 25.48 7.88 -19.28
C PHE A 325 26.17 8.34 -20.57
N GLY A 326 26.31 9.65 -20.81
CA GLY A 326 26.85 10.20 -22.05
C GLY A 326 25.77 10.63 -23.03
N ALA A 327 26.14 11.48 -23.99
CA ALA A 327 25.20 12.12 -24.92
C ALA A 327 24.52 11.14 -25.90
N GLU A 328 25.14 9.98 -26.17
CA GLU A 328 24.56 8.94 -27.03
C GLU A 328 23.70 7.94 -26.26
N ALA A 329 24.19 7.42 -25.12
CA ALA A 329 23.47 6.43 -24.32
C ALA A 329 22.35 7.04 -23.47
N GLY A 330 22.56 8.23 -22.92
CA GLY A 330 21.63 8.93 -22.02
C GLY A 330 20.19 9.02 -22.56
N PRO A 331 19.96 9.50 -23.79
CA PRO A 331 18.62 9.58 -24.36
C PRO A 331 17.91 8.22 -24.46
N HIS A 332 18.64 7.13 -24.66
CA HIS A 332 18.06 5.79 -24.71
C HIS A 332 17.68 5.27 -23.31
N VAL A 333 18.50 5.54 -22.29
CA VAL A 333 18.17 5.21 -20.90
C VAL A 333 16.97 6.02 -20.43
N GLN A 334 16.91 7.32 -20.75
CA GLN A 334 15.75 8.18 -20.48
C GLN A 334 14.49 7.61 -21.13
N ALA A 335 14.54 7.26 -22.43
CA ALA A 335 13.40 6.73 -23.16
C ALA A 335 12.86 5.41 -22.57
N TRP A 336 13.69 4.60 -21.93
CA TRP A 336 13.25 3.40 -21.22
C TRP A 336 12.41 3.75 -19.98
N TRP A 337 12.87 4.70 -19.16
CA TRP A 337 12.12 5.18 -17.99
C TRP A 337 10.82 5.86 -18.40
N ASP A 338 10.88 6.74 -19.41
CA ASP A 338 9.72 7.45 -19.96
C ASP A 338 8.67 6.46 -20.52
N ALA A 339 9.10 5.36 -21.14
CA ALA A 339 8.19 4.32 -21.60
C ALA A 339 7.48 3.60 -20.45
N CYS A 340 8.16 3.37 -19.32
CA CYS A 340 7.55 2.80 -18.12
C CYS A 340 6.52 3.76 -17.51
N GLU A 341 6.88 5.03 -17.36
CA GLU A 341 5.99 6.09 -16.87
C GLU A 341 4.75 6.28 -17.76
N ALA A 342 4.93 6.25 -19.08
CA ALA A 342 3.83 6.30 -20.04
C ALA A 342 2.91 5.07 -19.90
N LYS A 343 3.49 3.87 -19.73
CA LYS A 343 2.71 2.64 -19.61
C LYS A 343 1.88 2.59 -18.32
N GLN A 344 2.40 3.11 -17.20
CA GLN A 344 1.60 3.24 -15.98
C GLN A 344 0.42 4.20 -16.15
N PHE A 345 0.60 5.27 -16.91
CA PHE A 345 -0.47 6.25 -17.15
C PHE A 345 -1.62 5.70 -17.99
N GLU A 346 -1.44 4.58 -18.68
CA GLU A 346 -2.54 3.86 -19.35
C GLU A 346 -3.43 3.08 -18.37
N SER A 347 -3.03 2.98 -17.10
CA SER A 347 -3.80 2.28 -16.07
C SER A 347 -5.14 2.94 -15.86
N ARG A 348 -6.19 2.13 -15.76
CA ARG A 348 -7.47 2.59 -15.20
C ARG A 348 -7.57 2.33 -13.71
N LEU A 349 -6.73 1.43 -13.18
CA LEU A 349 -6.66 1.17 -11.75
C LEU A 349 -6.23 2.38 -10.95
N HIS A 350 -6.89 2.55 -9.81
CA HIS A 350 -6.56 3.56 -8.81
C HIS A 350 -5.99 2.90 -7.56
N VAL A 351 -4.69 2.58 -7.60
CA VAL A 351 -4.00 1.75 -6.59
C VAL A 351 -2.72 2.38 -6.06
N HIS A 352 -2.20 1.80 -4.97
CA HIS A 352 -0.93 2.13 -4.32
C HIS A 352 -0.04 0.90 -4.06
N GLU A 353 -0.31 -0.22 -4.75
CA GLU A 353 0.48 -1.45 -4.63
C GLU A 353 0.91 -1.98 -6.01
N SER A 354 2.20 -2.34 -6.17
CA SER A 354 2.75 -2.68 -7.49
C SER A 354 2.19 -3.97 -8.07
N TRP A 355 1.75 -4.90 -7.22
CA TRP A 355 1.28 -6.22 -7.61
C TRP A 355 -0.07 -6.21 -8.33
N LEU A 356 -0.75 -5.06 -8.36
CA LEU A 356 -1.94 -4.83 -9.18
C LEU A 356 -1.60 -4.33 -10.60
N LEU A 357 -0.35 -3.96 -10.88
CA LEU A 357 0.09 -3.53 -12.22
C LEU A 357 0.28 -4.68 -13.21
N VAL A 358 0.06 -5.94 -12.82
CA VAL A 358 0.27 -7.15 -13.64
C VAL A 358 -0.53 -7.17 -14.95
N HIS A 359 -1.61 -6.38 -15.03
CA HIS A 359 -2.40 -6.21 -16.24
C HIS A 359 -1.75 -5.29 -17.29
N LEU A 360 -0.83 -4.40 -16.88
CA LEU A 360 -0.16 -3.41 -17.75
C LEU A 360 1.31 -3.73 -17.96
N TYR A 361 2.02 -4.01 -16.88
CA TYR A 361 3.43 -4.37 -16.88
C TYR A 361 3.57 -5.85 -17.23
N THR A 362 3.44 -6.15 -18.52
CA THR A 362 3.48 -7.50 -19.06
C THR A 362 4.84 -7.86 -19.65
N ALA A 363 5.09 -9.16 -19.85
CA ALA A 363 6.29 -9.65 -20.53
C ALA A 363 6.41 -9.15 -21.98
N ASP A 364 5.28 -8.85 -22.63
CA ASP A 364 5.27 -8.25 -23.97
C ASP A 364 5.68 -6.77 -23.93
N PHE A 365 5.21 -6.03 -22.93
CA PHE A 365 5.62 -4.63 -22.74
C PHE A 365 7.12 -4.52 -22.49
N THR A 366 7.68 -5.26 -21.53
CA THR A 366 9.11 -5.21 -21.21
C THR A 366 9.98 -5.64 -22.40
N ARG A 367 9.51 -6.62 -23.18
CA ARG A 367 10.15 -7.01 -24.46
C ARG A 367 10.15 -5.88 -25.49
N SER A 368 9.06 -5.12 -25.59
CA SER A 368 8.91 -4.02 -26.56
C SER A 368 9.87 -2.84 -26.29
N ILE A 369 10.20 -2.59 -25.03
CA ILE A 369 11.10 -1.51 -24.61
C ILE A 369 12.57 -1.93 -24.52
N ARG A 370 12.88 -3.24 -24.65
CA ARG A 370 14.26 -3.75 -24.65
C ARG A 370 15.15 -3.08 -25.70
N LYS A 371 14.57 -2.64 -26.82
CA LYS A 371 15.26 -1.86 -27.86
C LYS A 371 16.03 -0.65 -27.31
N HIS A 372 15.55 -0.02 -26.23
CA HIS A 372 16.21 1.13 -25.60
C HIS A 372 17.50 0.69 -24.86
N VAL A 373 17.44 -0.44 -24.15
CA VAL A 373 18.62 -1.03 -23.50
C VAL A 373 19.66 -1.43 -24.54
N GLU A 374 19.24 -2.09 -25.62
CA GLU A 374 20.13 -2.52 -26.70
C GLU A 374 20.81 -1.35 -27.42
N ALA A 375 20.07 -0.27 -27.69
CA ALA A 375 20.63 0.94 -28.31
C ALA A 375 21.64 1.62 -27.38
N ALA A 376 21.32 1.78 -26.09
CA ALA A 376 22.25 2.32 -25.10
C ALA A 376 23.51 1.48 -24.95
N ARG A 377 23.41 0.14 -25.02
CA ARG A 377 24.56 -0.77 -24.94
C ARG A 377 25.57 -0.55 -26.08
N GLN A 378 25.07 -0.20 -27.27
CA GLN A 378 25.87 0.02 -28.48
C GLN A 378 26.48 1.42 -28.57
N ALA A 379 26.01 2.36 -27.74
CA ALA A 379 26.44 3.75 -27.76
C ALA A 379 27.87 3.95 -27.23
N GLU A 380 28.52 5.02 -27.70
CA GLU A 380 29.81 5.44 -27.14
C GLU A 380 29.65 5.95 -25.71
N MET A 381 30.47 5.42 -24.82
CA MET A 381 30.49 5.72 -23.39
C MET A 381 31.93 5.66 -22.88
N THR A 382 32.28 6.57 -21.97
CA THR A 382 33.50 6.41 -21.14
C THR A 382 33.36 5.20 -20.21
N ASP A 383 34.48 4.72 -19.66
CA ASP A 383 34.46 3.59 -18.72
C ASP A 383 33.52 3.85 -17.53
N GLN A 384 33.54 5.06 -16.96
CA GLN A 384 32.66 5.42 -15.85
C GLN A 384 31.17 5.48 -16.26
N GLN A 385 30.87 5.95 -17.48
CA GLN A 385 29.50 5.93 -18.00
C GLN A 385 29.02 4.50 -18.25
N ARG A 386 29.92 3.62 -18.70
CA ARG A 386 29.65 2.20 -18.92
C ARG A 386 29.34 1.48 -17.62
N GLU A 387 30.12 1.70 -16.56
CA GLU A 387 29.83 1.18 -15.21
C GLU A 387 28.42 1.56 -14.72
N ARG A 388 28.02 2.82 -14.96
CA ARG A 388 26.66 3.29 -14.62
C ARG A 388 25.60 2.64 -15.49
N PHE A 389 25.86 2.47 -16.78
CA PHE A 389 24.95 1.79 -17.70
C PHE A 389 24.71 0.33 -17.29
N GLU A 390 25.74 -0.38 -16.82
CA GLU A 390 25.60 -1.76 -16.34
C GLU A 390 24.67 -1.87 -15.11
N ILE A 391 24.64 -0.86 -14.24
CA ILE A 391 23.63 -0.76 -13.16
C ILE A 391 22.23 -0.66 -13.75
N PHE A 392 22.02 0.24 -14.72
CA PHE A 392 20.73 0.39 -15.38
C PHE A 392 20.29 -0.91 -16.09
N GLU A 393 21.22 -1.61 -16.74
CA GLU A 393 20.94 -2.88 -17.41
C GLU A 393 20.44 -3.95 -16.43
N LEU A 394 21.04 -4.03 -15.25
CA LEU A 394 20.55 -4.90 -14.17
C LEU A 394 19.14 -4.53 -13.72
N ILE A 395 18.84 -3.22 -13.58
CA ILE A 395 17.50 -2.74 -13.22
C ILE A 395 16.48 -3.14 -14.30
N ALA A 396 16.84 -2.96 -15.58
CA ALA A 396 15.97 -3.33 -16.69
C ALA A 396 15.74 -4.85 -16.76
N GLU A 397 16.78 -5.67 -16.52
CA GLU A 397 16.65 -7.12 -16.43
C GLU A 397 15.74 -7.52 -15.27
N HIS A 398 15.93 -6.92 -14.09
CA HIS A 398 15.10 -7.19 -12.91
C HIS A 398 13.61 -6.97 -13.22
N PHE A 399 13.27 -5.82 -13.82
CA PHE A 399 11.89 -5.52 -14.20
C PHE A 399 11.34 -6.53 -15.22
N GLU A 400 12.14 -6.91 -16.22
CA GLU A 400 11.78 -7.96 -17.17
C GLU A 400 11.47 -9.29 -16.46
N LYS A 401 12.29 -9.70 -15.48
CA LYS A 401 12.05 -10.93 -14.72
C LYS A 401 10.78 -10.86 -13.87
N SER A 402 10.44 -9.69 -13.31
CA SER A 402 9.17 -9.51 -12.61
C SER A 402 7.98 -9.80 -13.53
N THR A 403 7.97 -9.22 -14.73
CA THR A 403 6.86 -9.44 -15.67
C THR A 403 6.80 -10.87 -16.22
N GLN A 404 7.95 -11.55 -16.35
CA GLN A 404 8.03 -12.98 -16.72
C GLN A 404 7.57 -13.91 -15.59
N MET A 405 7.76 -13.51 -14.33
CA MET A 405 7.24 -14.21 -13.17
C MET A 405 5.71 -14.15 -13.17
N ASP A 406 5.14 -12.96 -13.35
CA ASP A 406 3.68 -12.77 -13.39
C ASP A 406 3.03 -13.53 -14.57
N GLU A 407 3.66 -13.52 -15.75
CA GLU A 407 3.24 -14.36 -16.89
C GLU A 407 3.27 -15.86 -16.57
N ALA A 408 4.26 -16.33 -15.81
CA ALA A 408 4.32 -17.73 -15.39
C ALA A 408 3.21 -18.08 -14.39
N VAL A 409 2.93 -17.19 -13.42
CA VAL A 409 1.81 -17.32 -12.46
C VAL A 409 0.46 -17.40 -13.19
N LYS A 410 0.23 -16.53 -14.19
CA LYS A 410 -0.98 -16.58 -15.04
C LYS A 410 -1.21 -17.96 -15.67
N ASN A 411 -0.13 -18.65 -16.00
CA ASN A 411 -0.13 -19.97 -16.64
C ASN A 411 0.00 -21.15 -15.66
N LEU A 412 -0.03 -20.90 -14.34
CA LEU A 412 0.19 -21.89 -13.28
C LEU A 412 1.57 -22.59 -13.34
N ASP A 413 2.55 -21.97 -14.02
CA ASP A 413 3.93 -22.44 -14.09
C ASP A 413 4.73 -21.87 -12.91
N TYR A 414 4.43 -22.40 -11.72
CA TYR A 414 5.01 -21.90 -10.47
C TYR A 414 6.51 -22.20 -10.32
N GLU A 415 7.02 -23.25 -10.98
CA GLU A 415 8.47 -23.52 -11.04
C GLU A 415 9.21 -22.40 -11.78
N LYS A 416 8.72 -22.02 -12.96
CA LYS A 416 9.26 -20.89 -13.70
C LYS A 416 9.08 -19.59 -12.93
N ALA A 417 7.94 -19.36 -12.30
CA ALA A 417 7.72 -18.17 -11.47
C ALA A 417 8.75 -18.07 -10.33
N ALA A 418 8.98 -19.16 -9.59
CA ALA A 418 9.99 -19.23 -8.54
C ALA A 418 11.41 -18.98 -9.09
N ALA A 419 11.75 -19.54 -10.26
CA ALA A 419 13.03 -19.31 -10.90
C ALA A 419 13.23 -17.83 -11.32
N ARG A 420 12.18 -17.16 -11.80
CA ARG A 420 12.24 -15.72 -12.11
C ARG A 420 12.40 -14.87 -10.86
N ALA A 421 11.67 -15.17 -9.78
CA ALA A 421 11.85 -14.52 -8.49
C ALA A 421 13.28 -14.73 -7.94
N GLY A 422 13.84 -15.93 -8.09
CA GLY A 422 15.24 -16.23 -7.76
C GLY A 422 16.22 -15.34 -8.52
N ARG A 423 16.04 -15.19 -9.84
CA ARG A 423 16.87 -14.30 -10.65
C ARG A 423 16.76 -12.82 -10.22
N MET A 424 15.56 -12.38 -9.84
CA MET A 424 15.36 -11.02 -9.30
C MET A 424 16.17 -10.81 -8.01
N LEU A 425 16.18 -11.79 -7.10
CA LEU A 425 16.98 -11.72 -5.85
C LEU A 425 18.48 -11.66 -6.14
N GLU A 426 18.98 -12.47 -7.07
CA GLU A 426 20.39 -12.41 -7.49
C GLU A 426 20.78 -11.01 -8.00
N ILE A 427 19.93 -10.39 -8.82
CA ILE A 427 20.18 -9.04 -9.33
C ILE A 427 20.20 -8.02 -8.20
N ARG A 428 19.27 -8.12 -7.24
CA ARG A 428 19.25 -7.25 -6.06
C ARG A 428 20.49 -7.38 -5.19
N THR A 429 21.01 -8.59 -5.05
CA THR A 429 22.30 -8.82 -4.37
C THR A 429 23.42 -8.09 -5.09
N LYS A 430 23.53 -8.25 -6.42
CA LYS A 430 24.54 -7.54 -7.22
C LYS A 430 24.42 -6.02 -7.11
N LEU A 431 23.21 -5.47 -7.20
CA LEU A 431 22.98 -4.03 -7.07
C LEU A 431 23.40 -3.52 -5.69
N ASN A 432 23.09 -4.25 -4.61
CA ASN A 432 23.52 -3.88 -3.26
C ASN A 432 25.05 -3.95 -3.09
N GLU A 433 25.71 -4.95 -3.69
CA GLU A 433 27.17 -5.09 -3.70
C GLU A 433 27.86 -3.93 -4.44
N ILE A 434 27.25 -3.44 -5.53
CA ILE A 434 27.72 -2.25 -6.24
C ILE A 434 27.52 -1.00 -5.36
N SER A 435 26.33 -0.82 -4.80
CA SER A 435 26.03 0.28 -3.88
C SER A 435 24.80 0.02 -3.03
N GLU A 436 24.93 0.19 -1.72
CA GLU A 436 23.80 0.09 -0.78
C GLU A 436 22.69 1.10 -1.08
N PHE A 437 22.96 2.20 -1.80
CA PHE A 437 21.94 3.19 -2.18
C PHE A 437 20.97 2.70 -3.25
N LEU A 438 21.38 1.76 -4.10
CA LEU A 438 20.54 1.26 -5.19
C LEU A 438 19.38 0.44 -4.64
N ILE A 439 19.66 -0.37 -3.62
CA ILE A 439 18.66 -1.16 -2.92
C ILE A 439 19.14 -1.53 -1.51
N GLY A 440 18.25 -1.38 -0.54
CA GLY A 440 18.48 -1.74 0.85
C GLY A 440 18.51 -3.25 1.13
N LYS A 441 19.27 -3.67 2.14
CA LYS A 441 19.55 -5.10 2.41
C LYS A 441 18.31 -5.92 2.76
N SER A 442 17.36 -5.37 3.52
CA SER A 442 16.17 -6.12 3.92
C SER A 442 15.25 -6.48 2.75
N ALA A 443 15.37 -5.78 1.61
CA ALA A 443 14.67 -6.13 0.37
C ALA A 443 15.04 -7.50 -0.19
N GLN A 444 16.15 -8.06 0.27
CA GLN A 444 16.67 -9.37 -0.12
C GLN A 444 16.14 -10.49 0.79
N THR A 445 15.74 -10.15 2.02
CA THR A 445 15.47 -11.14 3.09
C THR A 445 14.01 -11.15 3.56
N GLN A 446 13.15 -10.27 3.03
CA GLN A 446 11.77 -10.18 3.48
C GLN A 446 10.93 -11.35 2.95
N GLU A 447 10.46 -12.19 3.87
CA GLU A 447 9.71 -13.42 3.58
C GLU A 447 8.19 -13.20 3.49
N TRP A 448 7.67 -12.02 3.82
CA TRP A 448 6.26 -11.73 3.55
C TRP A 448 5.97 -11.90 2.06
N GLU A 449 4.92 -12.66 1.74
CA GLU A 449 4.56 -13.12 0.37
C GLU A 449 4.36 -11.99 -0.64
N MET A 450 4.22 -10.75 -0.19
CA MET A 450 4.10 -9.59 -1.04
C MET A 450 5.46 -9.11 -1.56
N PHE A 451 6.58 -9.53 -0.95
CA PHE A 451 7.95 -9.26 -1.39
C PHE A 451 8.57 -10.44 -2.13
N THR A 452 9.64 -10.21 -2.88
CA THR A 452 10.17 -11.16 -3.86
C THR A 452 10.66 -12.49 -3.27
N LEU A 453 11.30 -12.48 -2.10
CA LEU A 453 11.68 -13.73 -1.43
C LEU A 453 10.42 -14.49 -0.97
N GLY A 454 9.47 -13.80 -0.32
CA GLY A 454 8.18 -14.39 0.02
C GLY A 454 7.44 -14.98 -1.19
N ARG A 455 7.41 -14.26 -2.32
CA ARG A 455 6.84 -14.78 -3.59
C ARG A 455 7.57 -16.01 -4.09
N LYS A 456 8.91 -16.02 -4.07
CA LYS A 456 9.69 -17.19 -4.45
C LYS A 456 9.29 -18.41 -3.61
N LEU A 457 9.28 -18.26 -2.28
CA LEU A 457 8.92 -19.33 -1.35
C LEU A 457 7.48 -19.81 -1.57
N LYS A 458 6.55 -18.87 -1.77
CA LYS A 458 5.16 -19.16 -2.13
C LYS A 458 5.05 -19.98 -3.41
N TYR A 459 5.72 -19.56 -4.48
CA TYR A 459 5.67 -20.27 -5.76
C TYR A 459 6.37 -21.63 -5.71
N GLU A 460 7.44 -21.79 -4.92
CA GLU A 460 8.02 -23.12 -4.65
C GLU A 460 7.02 -24.05 -3.95
N LYS A 461 6.29 -23.52 -2.94
CA LYS A 461 5.21 -24.27 -2.27
C LYS A 461 4.08 -24.63 -3.22
N LEU A 462 3.65 -23.71 -4.09
CA LEU A 462 2.59 -23.97 -5.07
C LEU A 462 3.05 -24.94 -6.16
N ALA A 463 4.30 -24.85 -6.62
CA ALA A 463 4.88 -25.81 -7.55
C ALA A 463 4.84 -27.24 -6.98
N ALA A 464 5.23 -27.39 -5.71
CA ALA A 464 5.18 -28.68 -5.01
C ALA A 464 3.77 -29.31 -4.98
N ARG A 465 2.70 -28.49 -4.93
CA ARG A 465 1.31 -28.98 -4.99
C ARG A 465 0.94 -29.55 -6.35
N LEU A 466 1.63 -29.15 -7.41
CA LEU A 466 1.31 -29.52 -8.79
C LEU A 466 2.20 -30.65 -9.31
N ASN A 467 3.47 -30.67 -8.92
CA ASN A 467 4.52 -31.50 -9.54
C ASN A 467 4.85 -32.80 -8.77
N GLY A 468 4.10 -33.15 -7.71
CA GLY A 468 4.32 -34.36 -6.91
C GLY A 468 5.04 -34.12 -5.58
N GLY A 469 5.62 -32.94 -5.34
CA GLY A 469 6.37 -32.65 -4.10
C GLY A 469 5.51 -32.75 -2.82
N SER A 470 4.35 -32.10 -2.82
CA SER A 470 3.36 -32.13 -1.72
C SER A 470 1.98 -32.61 -2.18
N GLY A 471 1.75 -32.70 -3.48
CA GLY A 471 0.53 -33.22 -4.08
C GLY A 471 0.62 -33.28 -5.60
N LYS A 472 -0.50 -33.58 -6.24
CA LYS A 472 -0.63 -33.62 -7.69
C LYS A 472 -1.76 -32.72 -8.17
N LEU A 473 -1.54 -32.05 -9.31
CA LEU A 473 -2.60 -31.31 -9.99
C LEU A 473 -3.77 -32.25 -10.34
N VAL A 474 -5.00 -31.85 -10.03
CA VAL A 474 -6.22 -32.56 -10.43
C VAL A 474 -6.75 -31.95 -11.71
N VAL A 475 -7.05 -30.65 -11.69
CA VAL A 475 -7.53 -29.90 -12.86
C VAL A 475 -7.30 -28.40 -12.63
N THR A 476 -6.93 -27.67 -13.69
CA THR A 476 -6.83 -26.21 -13.61
C THR A 476 -8.22 -25.58 -13.71
N LEU A 477 -8.53 -24.56 -12.91
CA LEU A 477 -9.70 -23.73 -13.21
C LEU A 477 -9.43 -22.94 -14.50
N PRO A 478 -10.42 -22.60 -15.33
CA PRO A 478 -10.20 -21.80 -16.52
C PRO A 478 -9.69 -20.37 -16.21
N LEU A 479 -8.91 -19.80 -17.14
CA LEU A 479 -8.43 -18.41 -17.04
C LEU A 479 -9.57 -17.40 -17.20
N GLU A 480 -10.57 -17.73 -18.01
CA GLU A 480 -11.78 -16.96 -18.24
C GLU A 480 -12.99 -17.81 -17.85
N THR A 481 -13.94 -17.26 -17.12
CA THR A 481 -15.09 -18.04 -16.64
C THR A 481 -16.36 -17.21 -16.55
N LYS A 482 -17.50 -17.87 -16.36
CA LYS A 482 -18.80 -17.21 -16.27
C LYS A 482 -18.83 -16.24 -15.11
N PHE A 483 -19.30 -15.03 -15.36
CA PHE A 483 -19.36 -13.97 -14.36
C PHE A 483 -20.66 -13.16 -14.45
N LYS A 484 -21.19 -12.79 -13.28
CA LYS A 484 -22.32 -11.86 -13.14
C LYS A 484 -22.13 -10.95 -11.94
N ARG A 485 -22.28 -9.64 -12.17
CA ARG A 485 -22.46 -8.66 -11.10
C ARG A 485 -23.83 -8.87 -10.45
N ASP A 486 -23.87 -8.80 -9.13
CA ASP A 486 -25.06 -8.99 -8.31
C ASP A 486 -25.43 -7.70 -7.59
N LEU A 487 -25.85 -6.72 -8.41
CA LEU A 487 -26.17 -5.34 -7.98
C LEU A 487 -27.18 -5.28 -6.83
N PHE A 488 -28.06 -6.28 -6.76
CA PHE A 488 -29.19 -6.30 -5.84
C PHE A 488 -29.11 -7.42 -4.81
N ASN A 489 -27.96 -8.13 -4.71
CA ASN A 489 -27.77 -9.25 -3.79
C ASN A 489 -28.89 -10.31 -3.94
N VAL A 490 -29.25 -10.64 -5.18
CA VAL A 490 -30.30 -11.61 -5.51
C VAL A 490 -29.73 -12.98 -5.86
N GLY A 491 -28.40 -13.13 -5.97
CA GLY A 491 -27.79 -14.39 -6.39
C GLY A 491 -28.06 -15.56 -5.43
N ILE A 492 -28.20 -15.28 -4.12
CA ILE A 492 -28.58 -16.30 -3.13
C ILE A 492 -30.05 -16.70 -3.30
N THR A 493 -30.97 -15.73 -3.38
CA THR A 493 -32.41 -16.01 -3.51
C THR A 493 -32.78 -16.60 -4.87
N SER A 494 -31.91 -16.40 -5.87
CA SER A 494 -32.03 -16.98 -7.20
C SER A 494 -31.19 -18.25 -7.38
N GLU A 495 -30.57 -18.74 -6.30
CA GLU A 495 -29.84 -20.01 -6.24
C GLU A 495 -28.75 -20.13 -7.33
N TRP A 496 -28.01 -19.06 -7.60
CA TRP A 496 -26.96 -19.01 -8.63
C TRP A 496 -25.78 -19.96 -8.36
N TYR A 497 -25.74 -20.64 -7.22
CA TYR A 497 -24.76 -21.67 -6.91
C TYR A 497 -25.16 -23.08 -7.36
N GLU A 498 -26.43 -23.29 -7.75
CA GLU A 498 -26.95 -24.61 -8.08
C GLU A 498 -26.30 -25.25 -9.31
N ASN A 499 -26.21 -26.58 -9.28
CA ASN A 499 -25.48 -27.33 -10.31
C ASN A 499 -26.15 -27.25 -11.69
N ASP A 500 -27.48 -27.15 -11.75
CA ASP A 500 -28.28 -27.08 -12.99
C ASP A 500 -28.73 -25.66 -13.36
N PHE A 501 -28.31 -24.65 -12.59
CA PHE A 501 -28.59 -23.25 -12.91
C PHE A 501 -28.04 -22.87 -14.30
N ASN A 502 -28.89 -22.22 -15.10
CA ASN A 502 -28.54 -21.79 -16.44
C ASN A 502 -27.83 -20.42 -16.43
N ASP A 503 -26.50 -20.43 -16.54
CA ASP A 503 -25.64 -19.25 -16.66
C ASP A 503 -25.34 -18.84 -18.12
N GLY A 504 -26.17 -19.31 -19.06
CA GLY A 504 -26.02 -19.02 -20.48
C GLY A 504 -26.03 -17.53 -20.82
N ASP A 505 -26.80 -16.73 -20.08
CA ASP A 505 -26.88 -15.27 -20.20
C ASP A 505 -25.77 -14.51 -19.46
N TRP A 506 -24.93 -15.20 -18.68
CA TRP A 506 -23.82 -14.57 -17.95
C TRP A 506 -22.68 -14.20 -18.90
N GLY A 507 -22.02 -13.10 -18.56
CA GLY A 507 -20.79 -12.66 -19.20
C GLY A 507 -19.60 -13.56 -18.84
N SER A 508 -18.40 -13.12 -19.21
CA SER A 508 -17.14 -13.77 -18.84
C SER A 508 -16.22 -12.78 -18.14
N LYS A 509 -15.41 -13.27 -17.21
CA LYS A 509 -14.31 -12.53 -16.59
C LYS A 509 -13.06 -13.37 -16.47
N SER A 510 -11.93 -12.69 -16.51
CA SER A 510 -10.66 -13.28 -16.12
C SER A 510 -10.65 -13.60 -14.64
N THR A 511 -10.02 -14.72 -14.31
CA THR A 511 -9.77 -15.17 -12.93
C THR A 511 -8.38 -14.78 -12.45
N TYR A 512 -7.56 -14.24 -13.35
CA TYR A 512 -6.22 -13.75 -13.07
C TYR A 512 -6.20 -12.25 -12.69
N LEU A 513 -7.17 -11.49 -13.19
CA LEU A 513 -7.26 -10.03 -13.05
C LEU A 513 -8.46 -9.63 -12.18
N THR A 514 -8.34 -8.50 -11.47
CA THR A 514 -9.42 -7.89 -10.67
C THR A 514 -10.54 -7.34 -11.57
N TRP A 515 -11.70 -7.00 -11.01
CA TRP A 515 -12.79 -6.38 -11.78
C TRP A 515 -12.36 -5.04 -12.37
N ASP A 516 -11.73 -4.21 -11.56
CA ASP A 516 -11.24 -2.86 -11.83
C ASP A 516 -10.23 -2.81 -12.97
N SER A 517 -9.47 -3.89 -13.17
CA SER A 517 -8.47 -3.97 -14.26
C SER A 517 -9.06 -4.44 -15.59
N GLN A 518 -10.35 -4.81 -15.60
CA GLN A 518 -11.01 -5.44 -16.72
C GLN A 518 -12.29 -4.72 -17.16
N ASP A 519 -13.01 -4.07 -16.25
CA ASP A 519 -14.24 -3.34 -16.55
C ASP A 519 -13.95 -1.90 -16.96
N GLU A 520 -14.89 -1.31 -17.71
CA GLU A 520 -14.94 0.15 -17.81
C GLU A 520 -15.51 0.71 -16.49
N PRO A 521 -15.04 1.88 -16.04
CA PRO A 521 -15.58 2.53 -14.85
C PRO A 521 -17.09 2.81 -14.94
N GLU A 522 -17.75 2.84 -13.79
CA GLU A 522 -19.18 3.15 -13.63
C GLU A 522 -19.53 4.59 -14.02
N ASP A 523 -18.55 5.50 -13.99
CA ASP A 523 -18.73 6.89 -14.38
C ASP A 523 -17.50 7.51 -15.04
N ALA A 524 -17.65 8.75 -15.51
CA ALA A 524 -16.61 9.47 -16.23
C ALA A 524 -15.43 9.91 -15.34
N VAL A 525 -15.55 9.85 -14.01
CA VAL A 525 -14.47 10.23 -13.08
C VAL A 525 -13.69 9.01 -12.58
N GLY A 526 -14.06 7.80 -13.00
CA GLY A 526 -13.27 6.59 -12.80
C GLY A 526 -13.72 5.70 -11.65
N HIS A 527 -14.94 5.85 -11.11
CA HIS A 527 -15.39 4.94 -10.04
C HIS A 527 -15.57 3.52 -10.56
N ASP A 528 -15.02 2.54 -9.85
CA ASP A 528 -15.13 1.12 -10.18
C ASP A 528 -16.36 0.47 -9.52
N TYR A 529 -16.66 -0.77 -9.91
CA TYR A 529 -17.80 -1.51 -9.38
C TYR A 529 -17.53 -2.08 -7.97
N ASP A 530 -18.23 -1.53 -6.98
CA ASP A 530 -18.34 -2.10 -5.63
C ASP A 530 -19.65 -2.89 -5.49
N GLY A 531 -19.57 -4.10 -4.93
CA GLY A 531 -20.73 -4.94 -4.70
C GLY A 531 -20.43 -6.42 -4.70
N TYR A 532 -21.50 -7.22 -4.87
CA TYR A 532 -21.37 -8.66 -5.02
C TYR A 532 -21.07 -9.03 -6.47
N GLY A 533 -20.24 -10.04 -6.66
CA GLY A 533 -19.98 -10.67 -7.95
C GLY A 533 -19.92 -12.19 -7.83
N TRP A 534 -20.41 -12.88 -8.85
CA TRP A 534 -20.46 -14.33 -8.89
C TRP A 534 -19.65 -14.88 -10.05
N TYR A 535 -18.83 -15.88 -9.76
CA TYR A 535 -18.11 -16.68 -10.72
C TYR A 535 -18.68 -18.10 -10.74
N ARG A 536 -18.86 -18.68 -11.93
CA ARG A 536 -19.26 -20.07 -12.12
C ARG A 536 -18.28 -20.80 -13.03
N PHE A 537 -17.68 -21.85 -12.50
CA PHE A 537 -16.71 -22.69 -13.17
C PHE A 537 -17.31 -24.04 -13.50
N THR A 538 -16.95 -24.57 -14.66
CA THR A 538 -17.14 -25.98 -15.00
C THR A 538 -15.77 -26.63 -15.14
N VAL A 539 -15.56 -27.74 -14.42
CA VAL A 539 -14.34 -28.54 -14.52
C VAL A 539 -14.68 -30.03 -14.66
N ASP A 540 -13.79 -30.79 -15.30
CA ASP A 540 -13.90 -32.24 -15.40
C ASP A 540 -12.79 -32.90 -14.57
N ILE A 541 -13.17 -33.76 -13.63
CA ILE A 541 -12.25 -34.47 -12.76
C ILE A 541 -12.09 -35.90 -13.25
N ALA A 542 -10.87 -36.28 -13.60
CA ALA A 542 -10.57 -37.63 -14.09
C ALA A 542 -10.90 -38.70 -13.03
N ASN A 543 -11.36 -39.87 -13.48
CA ASN A 543 -11.76 -40.98 -12.61
C ASN A 543 -10.61 -41.53 -11.74
N GLU A 544 -9.36 -41.24 -12.07
CA GLU A 544 -8.18 -41.60 -11.26
C GLU A 544 -8.12 -40.86 -9.90
N PHE A 545 -8.87 -39.78 -9.74
CA PHE A 545 -8.99 -39.04 -8.47
C PHE A 545 -10.23 -39.45 -7.66
N LYS A 546 -10.95 -40.49 -8.08
CA LYS A 546 -12.13 -40.97 -7.35
C LYS A 546 -11.74 -41.42 -5.94
N GLY A 547 -12.30 -40.76 -4.92
CA GLY A 547 -12.05 -41.08 -3.51
C GLY A 547 -10.70 -40.60 -2.99
N GLU A 548 -9.96 -39.82 -3.77
CA GLU A 548 -8.77 -39.12 -3.29
C GLU A 548 -9.17 -37.81 -2.59
N ALA A 549 -8.32 -37.34 -1.67
CA ALA A 549 -8.49 -36.00 -1.10
C ALA A 549 -8.25 -34.94 -2.18
N ILE A 550 -9.11 -33.92 -2.25
CA ILE A 550 -9.04 -32.84 -3.24
C ILE A 550 -9.26 -31.51 -2.53
N SER A 551 -8.36 -30.55 -2.73
CA SER A 551 -8.50 -29.15 -2.29
C SER A 551 -8.67 -28.21 -3.48
N LEU A 552 -9.51 -27.20 -3.30
CA LEU A 552 -9.65 -26.04 -4.17
C LEU A 552 -8.69 -24.94 -3.71
N PHE A 553 -7.73 -24.58 -4.57
CA PHE A 553 -6.89 -23.42 -4.39
C PHE A 553 -7.26 -22.30 -5.38
N CYS A 554 -7.48 -21.08 -4.88
CA CYS A 554 -7.50 -19.87 -5.70
C CYS A 554 -6.48 -18.87 -5.14
N GLY A 555 -5.67 -18.25 -6.00
CA GLY A 555 -4.59 -17.37 -5.57
C GLY A 555 -5.04 -15.99 -5.09
N GLY A 556 -6.36 -15.72 -5.11
CA GLY A 556 -6.94 -14.45 -4.73
C GLY A 556 -8.46 -14.38 -4.99
N ALA A 557 -9.22 -14.16 -3.94
CA ALA A 557 -10.55 -13.57 -3.93
C ALA A 557 -10.45 -12.32 -3.05
N ILE A 558 -10.56 -11.13 -3.64
CA ILE A 558 -10.34 -9.90 -2.89
C ILE A 558 -11.50 -9.65 -1.90
N ASN A 559 -11.19 -9.07 -0.73
CA ASN A 559 -12.14 -8.71 0.34
C ASN A 559 -12.83 -9.89 1.03
N GLU A 560 -14.04 -10.33 0.64
CA GLU A 560 -14.75 -11.46 1.31
C GLU A 560 -15.37 -12.45 0.29
N ALA A 561 -15.39 -13.75 0.60
CA ALA A 561 -15.80 -14.77 -0.40
C ALA A 561 -16.43 -16.04 0.18
N TRP A 562 -17.36 -16.62 -0.59
CA TRP A 562 -18.07 -17.87 -0.28
C TRP A 562 -17.99 -18.84 -1.45
N VAL A 563 -17.89 -20.13 -1.15
CA VAL A 563 -17.67 -21.19 -2.15
C VAL A 563 -18.75 -22.26 -2.04
N TRP A 564 -19.26 -22.66 -3.20
CA TRP A 564 -20.11 -23.84 -3.39
C TRP A 564 -19.51 -24.76 -4.44
N VAL A 565 -19.71 -26.06 -4.26
CA VAL A 565 -19.34 -27.08 -5.24
C VAL A 565 -20.56 -27.97 -5.47
N ASN A 566 -20.99 -28.08 -6.72
CA ASN A 566 -22.15 -28.86 -7.13
C ASN A 566 -23.46 -28.50 -6.39
N GLY A 567 -23.64 -27.21 -6.03
CA GLY A 567 -24.80 -26.70 -5.29
C GLY A 567 -24.63 -26.73 -3.76
N GLU A 568 -23.65 -27.48 -3.26
CA GLU A 568 -23.41 -27.63 -1.82
C GLU A 568 -22.41 -26.59 -1.30
N TYR A 569 -22.71 -26.00 -0.15
CA TYR A 569 -21.88 -24.97 0.47
C TYR A 569 -20.63 -25.59 1.10
N VAL A 570 -19.46 -25.07 0.73
CA VAL A 570 -18.14 -25.55 1.19
C VAL A 570 -17.62 -24.69 2.33
N GLY A 571 -17.63 -23.36 2.18
CA GLY A 571 -16.99 -22.50 3.16
C GLY A 571 -17.01 -21.01 2.85
N HIS A 572 -16.57 -20.25 3.86
CA HIS A 572 -16.47 -18.79 3.88
C HIS A 572 -15.04 -18.38 4.20
N ARG A 573 -14.51 -17.45 3.41
CA ARG A 573 -13.25 -16.76 3.65
C ARG A 573 -13.60 -15.34 4.10
N GLU A 574 -13.26 -15.04 5.35
CA GLU A 574 -13.57 -13.77 6.02
C GLU A 574 -12.99 -12.55 5.31
N HIS A 575 -13.58 -11.39 5.58
CA HIS A 575 -13.11 -10.13 5.01
C HIS A 575 -11.64 -9.85 5.36
N VAL A 576 -10.80 -9.70 4.34
CA VAL A 576 -9.41 -9.25 4.46
C VAL A 576 -9.20 -8.08 3.52
N ILE A 577 -8.69 -6.97 4.07
CA ILE A 577 -8.31 -5.80 3.30
C ILE A 577 -7.30 -6.18 2.21
N TRP A 578 -7.58 -5.79 0.97
CA TRP A 578 -6.89 -6.29 -0.22
C TRP A 578 -5.36 -6.14 -0.20
N TRP A 579 -4.80 -5.07 0.36
CA TRP A 579 -3.35 -4.84 0.43
C TRP A 579 -2.61 -5.67 1.50
N MET A 580 -3.32 -6.41 2.36
CA MET A 580 -2.71 -7.28 3.39
C MET A 580 -2.22 -8.63 2.84
N GLY A 581 -2.54 -8.97 1.59
CA GLY A 581 -1.95 -10.12 0.87
C GLY A 581 -2.48 -11.50 1.25
N LYS A 582 -3.52 -11.63 2.09
CA LYS A 582 -4.13 -12.91 2.52
C LYS A 582 -5.48 -13.16 1.85
N ASN A 583 -5.48 -13.13 0.52
CA ASN A 583 -6.70 -13.21 -0.29
C ASN A 583 -6.99 -14.62 -0.82
N GLU A 584 -6.22 -15.64 -0.43
CA GLU A 584 -6.32 -16.98 -1.02
C GLU A 584 -7.54 -17.78 -0.51
N ILE A 585 -8.03 -18.68 -1.36
CA ILE A 585 -8.94 -19.75 -0.98
C ILE A 585 -8.13 -21.05 -1.00
N ASP A 586 -8.21 -21.85 0.07
CA ASP A 586 -7.65 -23.20 0.16
C ASP A 586 -8.62 -24.06 0.99
N PHE A 587 -9.63 -24.62 0.33
CA PHE A 587 -10.69 -25.40 0.97
C PHE A 587 -10.63 -26.86 0.56
N ASP A 588 -10.78 -27.77 1.53
CA ASP A 588 -11.05 -29.18 1.26
C ASP A 588 -12.41 -29.31 0.57
N VAL A 589 -12.43 -29.89 -0.62
CA VAL A 589 -13.64 -30.11 -1.42
C VAL A 589 -13.92 -31.60 -1.66
N SER A 590 -13.20 -32.50 -0.97
CA SER A 590 -13.20 -33.94 -1.23
C SER A 590 -14.60 -34.56 -1.22
N GLU A 591 -15.47 -34.15 -0.29
CA GLU A 591 -16.83 -34.67 -0.15
C GLU A 591 -17.82 -34.07 -1.16
N PHE A 592 -17.47 -32.95 -1.79
CA PHE A 592 -18.37 -32.19 -2.66
C PHE A 592 -18.12 -32.44 -4.15
N VAL A 593 -16.97 -33.02 -4.51
CA VAL A 593 -16.59 -33.31 -5.89
C VAL A 593 -16.86 -34.76 -6.29
N ARG A 594 -16.99 -34.99 -7.59
CA ARG A 594 -17.20 -36.33 -8.18
C ARG A 594 -16.38 -36.50 -9.47
N PRO A 595 -16.08 -37.73 -9.91
CA PRO A 595 -15.54 -37.94 -11.25
C PRO A 595 -16.45 -37.37 -12.35
N GLY A 596 -15.85 -36.84 -13.40
CA GLY A 596 -16.52 -36.16 -14.50
C GLY A 596 -16.83 -34.69 -14.19
N LYS A 597 -17.95 -34.20 -14.71
CA LYS A 597 -18.33 -32.77 -14.65
C LYS A 597 -18.71 -32.33 -13.23
N ASN A 598 -18.07 -31.26 -12.77
CA ASN A 598 -18.36 -30.52 -11.55
C ASN A 598 -18.59 -29.04 -11.84
N THR A 599 -19.43 -28.42 -11.02
CA THR A 599 -19.66 -26.98 -11.01
C THR A 599 -19.09 -26.39 -9.73
N ILE A 600 -18.36 -25.29 -9.82
CA ILE A 600 -17.90 -24.51 -8.67
C ILE A 600 -18.48 -23.12 -8.79
N ALA A 601 -19.12 -22.61 -7.75
CA ALA A 601 -19.59 -21.24 -7.69
C ALA A 601 -18.83 -20.50 -6.60
N ILE A 602 -18.29 -19.32 -6.94
CA ILE A 602 -17.59 -18.45 -6.00
C ILE A 602 -18.30 -17.11 -6.00
N ARG A 603 -18.76 -16.69 -4.82
CA ARG A 603 -19.31 -15.36 -4.60
C ARG A 603 -18.26 -14.50 -3.93
N ILE A 604 -18.08 -13.28 -4.41
CA ILE A 604 -17.17 -12.28 -3.84
C ILE A 604 -17.98 -11.06 -3.42
N TRP A 605 -17.61 -10.50 -2.27
CA TRP A 605 -18.09 -9.20 -1.78
C TRP A 605 -16.95 -8.21 -1.79
N ASN A 606 -17.14 -7.12 -2.53
CA ASN A 606 -16.29 -5.93 -2.53
C ASN A 606 -17.10 -4.79 -1.92
N ASP A 607 -16.73 -4.32 -0.74
CA ASP A 607 -17.42 -3.19 -0.09
C ASP A 607 -16.84 -1.84 -0.51
N VAL A 608 -15.59 -1.83 -0.96
CA VAL A 608 -14.87 -0.63 -1.37
C VAL A 608 -13.62 -1.02 -2.18
N GLU A 609 -13.27 -0.15 -3.13
CA GLU A 609 -12.00 -0.21 -3.84
C GLU A 609 -11.89 -1.42 -4.77
N ILE A 610 -10.84 -2.23 -4.62
CA ILE A 610 -10.45 -3.26 -5.59
C ILE A 610 -11.22 -4.55 -5.33
N GLY A 611 -11.88 -5.07 -6.36
CA GLY A 611 -12.74 -6.24 -6.26
C GLY A 611 -12.38 -7.41 -7.18
N GLY A 612 -12.95 -8.58 -6.87
CA GLY A 612 -12.93 -9.74 -7.74
C GLY A 612 -11.86 -10.78 -7.47
N MET A 613 -11.64 -11.66 -8.44
CA MET A 613 -10.59 -12.67 -8.35
C MET A 613 -9.23 -12.10 -8.75
N LEU A 614 -8.17 -12.77 -8.30
CA LEU A 614 -6.79 -12.49 -8.65
C LEU A 614 -6.02 -13.82 -8.62
N ASN A 615 -5.12 -14.06 -9.57
CA ASN A 615 -4.35 -15.29 -9.68
C ASN A 615 -5.22 -16.57 -9.83
N ARG A 616 -5.27 -17.07 -11.06
CA ARG A 616 -6.00 -18.28 -11.50
C ARG A 616 -5.87 -19.45 -10.51
N GLY A 617 -6.98 -20.13 -10.24
CA GLY A 617 -7.05 -21.28 -9.33
C GLY A 617 -6.88 -22.66 -9.98
N PHE A 618 -6.85 -23.69 -9.15
CA PHE A 618 -6.80 -25.10 -9.55
C PHE A 618 -7.33 -26.02 -8.44
N LEU A 619 -7.76 -27.23 -8.81
CA LEU A 619 -7.95 -28.33 -7.88
C LEU A 619 -6.66 -29.16 -7.82
N TRP A 620 -6.27 -29.58 -6.63
CA TRP A 620 -5.11 -30.44 -6.42
C TRP A 620 -5.40 -31.50 -5.35
N SER A 621 -4.66 -32.61 -5.41
CA SER A 621 -4.80 -33.73 -4.48
C SER A 621 -3.53 -33.82 -3.63
N PRO A 622 -3.60 -33.56 -2.31
CA PRO A 622 -2.45 -33.67 -1.42
C PRO A 622 -1.90 -35.09 -1.36
N ASN A 623 -0.58 -35.23 -1.17
CA ASN A 623 0.03 -36.53 -0.91
C ASN A 623 -0.56 -37.14 0.38
N LYS A 624 -0.84 -38.44 0.37
CA LYS A 624 -1.28 -39.15 1.57
C LYS A 624 -0.19 -39.02 2.63
N VAL A 625 -0.50 -38.42 3.76
CA VAL A 625 0.40 -38.43 4.92
C VAL A 625 0.45 -39.87 5.40
N GLU A 626 1.58 -40.55 5.20
CA GLU A 626 1.83 -41.83 5.89
C GLU A 626 1.89 -41.53 7.39
N THR A 627 0.77 -41.74 8.08
CA THR A 627 0.78 -41.80 9.53
C THR A 627 1.61 -43.02 9.92
N ALA A 628 2.88 -42.82 10.27
CA ALA A 628 3.64 -43.86 10.94
C ALA A 628 2.84 -44.29 12.19
N PRO A 629 2.64 -45.61 12.43
CA PRO A 629 1.95 -46.07 13.61
C PRO A 629 2.67 -45.55 14.85
N VAL A 630 1.96 -44.79 15.69
CA VAL A 630 2.40 -44.44 17.03
C VAL A 630 2.67 -45.77 17.75
N PRO A 631 3.90 -46.03 18.26
CA PRO A 631 4.13 -47.20 19.09
C PRO A 631 3.19 -47.12 20.29
N ILE A 632 2.30 -48.10 20.40
CA ILE A 632 1.52 -48.31 21.61
C ILE A 632 2.55 -48.76 22.65
N ASP A 633 2.89 -47.86 23.56
CA ASP A 633 3.71 -48.19 24.73
C ASP A 633 2.83 -49.06 25.65
N GLU A 634 3.02 -50.38 25.57
CA GLU A 634 2.42 -51.33 26.52
C GLU A 634 3.23 -51.31 27.83
N LYS A 635 2.71 -50.55 28.80
CA LYS A 635 2.85 -50.66 30.27
C LYS A 635 4.21 -50.49 30.94
#